data_AF-C0NJY2-F1
#
_entry.id   AF-C0NJY2-F1
#
_cell.length_a   1.000
_cell.length_b   1.000
_cell.length_c   1.000
_cell.angle_alpha   90.00
_cell.angle_beta   90.00
_cell.angle_gamma   90.00
#
_symmetry.space_group_name_H-M   'P 1'
#
loop_
_entity.id
_entity.type
_entity.pdbx_description
1 polymer ?
#
loop_
_entity_poly.entity_id
_entity_poly.type
_entity_poly.pdbx_seq_one_letter_code
_entity_poly.pdbx_strand_id
1 'polypeptide(L)'
;MNGNSPGPPKLPWNQKANQKGEARCESVRKPRVLRFFPFRDRWAASNRLPIGVSTVLRTVSLTMLSHKGTRLFGVVAFFAIFLLILSSTPSTQLREAKAKAGSYVENLSPNLPNLAKFPQLPKLPGLPDLNNLRLTFSPPTHKPPEQTNSTSGESKWYSDWKWLNPFSSSITLDENRSVLPPLALRRPVFTYYNSMSKKQKGEFEADRQLLLTWRRAWWAKGFRPIVLGPSEAANNRRYRAVKTKELSPELEADFMKWLAWGNIDSGLLVDWRCFPMAEYEDRLLASLRGGSAPEHITRLENLGTCLFSGERGLVNDAIEAALQRSNLKDATAIIDVVPDKFFRVEKSTSLAYYDPDMVARQYSPIAEKIKENPSEGKLALVDLINLHLQTTFQNTFASGIAVTKPFPEVTTVLVNPAVKLAGLLAQCPPSMLQSTCPPNNLGCTPCTPKKRLKILQPSGYLNNSAVYTLGVLPHPYTLLSLQRGSDNITVRYIRRETDRDRWLIEATKILLGENIDSFTRAVPFKSIVAGRFAMSRSLWFTVESFPANPEQSQLPSETIDDLDWHFGFRIPRESSDGNDNAQKPLMKDFPGSDEAKIRMEFDLIEKARKVLKSAKNEDKRIKDASEAWNLVDTEVWRFVRAFRARSVIERKKWEEEEKGFAGS
;
A
#
# COMPACT_ATOMS: atom_id res chain seq x y z
N MET A 1 38.59 -26.39 48.80
CA MET A 1 38.64 -27.17 47.54
C MET A 1 38.87 -26.15 46.43
N ASN A 2 40.13 -25.72 46.21
CA ASN A 2 41.10 -26.19 45.18
C ASN A 2 40.50 -26.15 43.76
N GLY A 3 41.03 -25.46 42.73
CA GLY A 3 42.25 -24.67 42.49
C GLY A 3 42.05 -23.74 41.27
N ASN A 4 42.82 -22.65 41.12
CA ASN A 4 44.01 -22.50 40.24
C ASN A 4 43.76 -22.86 38.76
N SER A 5 44.13 -22.13 37.71
CA SER A 5 44.99 -20.95 37.47
C SER A 5 44.78 -20.44 36.02
N PRO A 6 45.25 -19.22 35.66
CA PRO A 6 45.12 -18.58 34.34
C PRO A 6 46.41 -18.61 33.49
N GLY A 7 46.34 -18.13 32.23
CA GLY A 7 47.52 -17.78 31.41
C GLY A 7 47.20 -17.07 30.07
N PRO A 8 47.76 -15.87 29.81
CA PRO A 8 48.15 -15.34 28.49
C PRO A 8 49.71 -15.44 28.36
N PRO A 9 50.51 -14.87 27.39
CA PRO A 9 50.33 -13.62 26.60
C PRO A 9 51.09 -13.52 25.21
N LYS A 10 51.25 -12.27 24.69
CA LYS A 10 52.29 -11.69 23.78
C LYS A 10 52.14 -11.85 22.23
N LEU A 11 52.55 -10.96 21.31
CA LEU A 11 52.90 -9.50 21.14
C LEU A 11 53.46 -9.34 19.66
N PRO A 12 53.97 -8.18 19.15
CA PRO A 12 53.51 -7.52 17.90
C PRO A 12 54.61 -7.12 16.88
N TRP A 13 54.26 -6.45 15.75
CA TRP A 13 55.11 -5.58 14.88
C TRP A 13 54.22 -4.56 14.10
N ASN A 14 54.65 -3.43 13.50
CA ASN A 14 55.23 -2.13 13.89
C ASN A 14 55.43 -1.27 12.58
N GLN A 15 55.65 0.06 12.68
CA GLN A 15 56.03 1.10 11.65
C GLN A 15 54.89 1.76 10.82
N LYS A 16 54.72 3.09 10.57
CA LYS A 16 55.30 4.46 10.79
C LYS A 16 55.49 5.21 9.45
N ALA A 17 54.86 6.41 9.30
CA ALA A 17 55.36 7.69 8.69
C ALA A 17 54.17 8.66 8.41
N ASN A 18 54.00 9.82 9.09
CA ASN A 18 54.56 11.19 8.87
C ASN A 18 54.14 11.86 7.54
N GLN A 19 53.85 13.16 7.36
CA GLN A 19 53.55 14.35 8.21
C GLN A 19 53.28 15.55 7.25
N LYS A 20 52.48 16.54 7.69
CA LYS A 20 52.52 18.02 7.41
C LYS A 20 51.84 18.69 6.17
N GLY A 21 51.04 19.72 6.53
CA GLY A 21 50.94 21.06 5.92
C GLY A 21 49.72 21.29 5.01
N GLU A 22 49.03 22.43 4.95
CA GLU A 22 48.95 23.68 5.72
C GLU A 22 47.73 24.45 5.12
N ALA A 23 47.15 25.40 5.86
CA ALA A 23 45.87 26.05 5.55
C ALA A 23 45.95 27.17 4.49
N ARG A 24 44.84 27.42 3.77
CA ARG A 24 44.39 28.80 3.45
C ARG A 24 42.91 28.88 3.06
N CYS A 25 42.22 29.80 3.73
CA CYS A 25 40.87 30.28 3.44
C CYS A 25 40.80 31.10 2.15
N GLU A 26 39.70 31.00 1.41
CA GLU A 26 39.10 32.19 0.80
C GLU A 26 37.59 32.04 0.63
N SER A 27 36.88 32.98 1.24
CA SER A 27 35.44 33.23 1.16
C SER A 27 35.06 33.86 -0.18
N VAL A 28 33.81 33.73 -0.66
CA VAL A 28 32.99 34.83 -1.23
C VAL A 28 31.59 34.33 -1.66
N ARG A 29 30.58 34.88 -0.96
CA ARG A 29 29.25 35.37 -1.40
C ARG A 29 28.24 34.49 -2.19
N LYS A 30 27.12 34.18 -1.51
CA LYS A 30 25.71 34.10 -2.00
C LYS A 30 25.24 35.50 -2.54
N PRO A 31 24.02 35.75 -3.11
CA PRO A 31 22.76 34.96 -3.08
C PRO A 31 21.81 35.00 -4.33
N ARG A 32 20.69 34.25 -4.21
CA ARG A 32 19.31 34.47 -4.74
C ARG A 32 19.10 34.75 -6.25
N VAL A 33 18.15 34.03 -6.86
CA VAL A 33 16.87 34.58 -7.40
C VAL A 33 16.05 33.44 -8.04
N LEU A 34 14.76 33.42 -7.68
CA LEU A 34 13.66 32.64 -8.29
C LEU A 34 13.49 32.95 -9.78
N ARG A 35 13.07 31.98 -10.61
CA ARG A 35 12.01 32.20 -11.62
C ARG A 35 11.50 30.91 -12.25
N PHE A 36 10.17 30.85 -12.24
CA PHE A 36 9.26 30.03 -13.04
C PHE A 36 9.64 29.98 -14.53
N PHE A 37 9.39 28.85 -15.20
CA PHE A 37 8.99 28.84 -16.61
C PHE A 37 7.97 27.72 -16.88
N PRO A 38 6.80 28.05 -17.44
CA PRO A 38 5.84 27.09 -18.00
C PRO A 38 6.17 26.84 -19.48
N PHE A 39 5.82 25.66 -20.02
CA PHE A 39 5.83 25.42 -21.46
C PHE A 39 4.46 24.92 -21.91
N ARG A 40 3.75 25.79 -22.64
CA ARG A 40 2.54 25.53 -23.42
C ARG A 40 2.64 26.38 -24.69
N ASP A 41 2.01 25.90 -25.77
CA ASP A 41 1.88 26.47 -27.14
C ASP A 41 3.08 26.21 -28.04
N ARG A 42 2.98 25.91 -29.34
CA ARG A 42 1.91 25.80 -30.36
C ARG A 42 2.61 25.15 -31.57
N TRP A 43 1.88 24.48 -32.47
CA TRP A 43 1.93 24.75 -33.92
C TRP A 43 0.86 23.91 -34.61
N ALA A 44 0.03 24.60 -35.37
CA ALA A 44 -1.08 24.12 -36.16
C ALA A 44 -0.74 24.25 -37.66
N ALA A 45 -1.60 23.62 -38.46
CA ALA A 45 -1.86 23.83 -39.89
C ALA A 45 -0.93 23.14 -40.91
N SER A 46 -1.50 22.24 -41.72
CA SER A 46 -1.94 22.60 -43.08
C SER A 46 -2.69 21.43 -43.76
N ASN A 47 -3.88 21.74 -44.25
CA ASN A 47 -4.71 20.94 -45.16
C ASN A 47 -4.08 20.85 -46.57
N ARG A 48 -4.35 19.75 -47.31
CA ARG A 48 -4.78 19.75 -48.72
C ARG A 48 -4.99 18.32 -49.25
N LEU A 49 -6.23 17.98 -49.60
CA LEU A 49 -6.58 17.06 -50.69
C LEU A 49 -6.48 17.84 -52.02
N PRO A 50 -6.33 17.17 -53.18
CA PRO A 50 -7.53 16.91 -53.99
C PRO A 50 -7.53 15.59 -54.80
N ILE A 51 -8.75 15.31 -55.27
CA ILE A 51 -9.25 14.23 -56.13
C ILE A 51 -8.60 14.26 -57.53
N GLY A 52 -8.41 13.07 -58.13
CA GLY A 52 -8.08 12.91 -59.55
C GLY A 52 -8.61 11.57 -60.09
N VAL A 53 -9.60 11.64 -60.98
CA VAL A 53 -10.27 10.54 -61.68
C VAL A 53 -9.61 10.36 -63.05
N SER A 54 -9.36 9.13 -63.51
CA SER A 54 -9.49 8.79 -64.94
C SER A 54 -9.55 7.27 -65.19
N THR A 55 -10.51 6.94 -66.05
CA THR A 55 -11.06 5.69 -66.55
C THR A 55 -10.19 5.02 -67.62
N VAL A 56 -10.15 3.67 -67.70
CA VAL A 56 -10.16 2.95 -69.00
C VAL A 56 -10.94 1.63 -68.86
N LEU A 57 -11.91 1.45 -69.76
CA LEU A 57 -12.76 0.27 -69.98
C LEU A 57 -12.02 -0.91 -70.63
N ARG A 58 -12.49 -2.15 -70.37
CA ARG A 58 -12.90 -3.08 -71.44
C ARG A 58 -13.85 -4.18 -70.93
N THR A 59 -14.93 -4.31 -71.68
CA THR A 59 -16.09 -5.20 -71.62
C THR A 59 -15.80 -6.64 -72.05
N VAL A 60 -16.52 -7.63 -71.48
CA VAL A 60 -17.22 -8.71 -72.22
C VAL A 60 -18.47 -9.14 -71.43
N SER A 61 -19.61 -9.22 -72.14
CA SER A 61 -20.96 -9.60 -71.68
C SER A 61 -21.17 -11.10 -71.52
N LEU A 62 -22.15 -11.51 -70.70
CA LEU A 62 -23.27 -12.40 -71.09
C LEU A 62 -24.31 -12.51 -69.94
N THR A 63 -25.53 -12.01 -70.23
CA THR A 63 -26.89 -12.55 -69.96
C THR A 63 -27.08 -13.60 -68.85
N MET A 64 -28.17 -13.67 -68.07
CA MET A 64 -29.51 -13.08 -68.04
C MET A 64 -30.18 -13.59 -66.73
N LEU A 65 -31.35 -13.03 -66.41
CA LEU A 65 -32.41 -13.50 -65.50
C LEU A 65 -32.52 -12.85 -64.11
N SER A 66 -33.72 -12.29 -63.96
CA SER A 66 -34.22 -11.30 -63.01
C SER A 66 -34.57 -11.90 -61.64
N HIS A 67 -34.09 -11.29 -60.57
CA HIS A 67 -34.48 -11.56 -59.18
C HIS A 67 -34.54 -10.22 -58.41
N LYS A 68 -35.69 -9.55 -58.39
CA LYS A 68 -35.89 -8.31 -57.60
C LYS A 68 -36.94 -8.40 -56.48
N GLY A 69 -37.58 -9.55 -56.26
CA GLY A 69 -38.61 -9.72 -55.21
C GLY A 69 -38.18 -10.44 -53.93
N THR A 70 -37.16 -11.31 -53.97
CA THR A 70 -36.92 -12.30 -52.89
C THR A 70 -35.85 -11.92 -51.87
N ARG A 71 -35.02 -10.89 -52.11
CA ARG A 71 -33.99 -10.47 -51.15
C ARG A 71 -34.53 -9.61 -50.01
N LEU A 72 -35.64 -8.89 -50.22
CA LEU A 72 -36.25 -8.08 -49.15
C LEU A 72 -37.01 -8.95 -48.13
N PHE A 73 -37.72 -9.99 -48.60
CA PHE A 73 -38.45 -10.92 -47.73
C PHE A 73 -37.52 -11.75 -46.83
N GLY A 74 -36.34 -12.15 -47.32
CA GLY A 74 -35.37 -12.88 -46.50
C GLY A 74 -34.79 -12.07 -45.35
N VAL A 75 -34.55 -10.77 -45.56
CA VAL A 75 -34.02 -9.87 -44.51
C VAL A 75 -35.11 -9.57 -43.47
N VAL A 76 -36.35 -9.30 -43.89
CA VAL A 76 -37.46 -9.06 -42.96
C VAL A 76 -37.81 -10.31 -42.14
N ALA A 77 -37.81 -11.49 -42.76
CA ALA A 77 -38.04 -12.75 -42.06
C ALA A 77 -36.93 -13.07 -41.04
N PHE A 78 -35.66 -12.79 -41.39
CA PHE A 78 -34.54 -12.98 -40.47
C PHE A 78 -34.63 -12.05 -39.25
N PHE A 79 -34.96 -10.77 -39.45
CA PHE A 79 -35.17 -9.83 -38.34
C PHE A 79 -36.41 -10.18 -37.50
N ALA A 80 -37.49 -10.66 -38.11
CA ALA A 80 -38.69 -11.08 -37.38
C ALA A 80 -38.43 -12.32 -36.52
N ILE A 81 -37.71 -13.33 -37.04
CA ILE A 81 -37.32 -14.53 -36.29
C ILE A 81 -36.33 -14.17 -35.18
N PHE A 82 -35.36 -13.29 -35.45
CA PHE A 82 -34.41 -12.83 -34.43
C PHE A 82 -35.10 -12.05 -33.30
N LEU A 83 -36.11 -11.22 -33.61
CA LEU A 83 -36.94 -10.54 -32.62
C LEU A 83 -37.87 -11.50 -31.85
N LEU A 84 -38.37 -12.56 -32.48
CA LEU A 84 -39.17 -13.62 -31.84
C LEU A 84 -38.33 -14.50 -30.89
N ILE A 85 -37.08 -14.76 -31.22
CA ILE A 85 -36.13 -15.47 -30.34
C ILE A 85 -35.74 -14.59 -29.15
N LEU A 86 -35.56 -13.28 -29.36
CA LEU A 86 -35.28 -12.33 -28.28
C LEU A 86 -36.49 -12.06 -27.39
N SER A 87 -37.72 -12.16 -27.90
CA SER A 87 -38.95 -11.97 -27.13
C SER A 87 -39.43 -13.20 -26.36
N SER A 88 -38.86 -14.38 -26.64
CA SER A 88 -39.24 -15.66 -26.00
C SER A 88 -38.28 -16.14 -24.90
N THR A 89 -37.30 -15.33 -24.49
CA THR A 89 -36.46 -15.67 -23.33
C THR A 89 -37.22 -15.41 -22.02
N PRO A 90 -37.47 -16.43 -21.19
CA PRO A 90 -38.32 -16.30 -20.03
C PRO A 90 -37.59 -15.53 -18.92
N SER A 91 -38.24 -14.48 -18.42
CA SER A 91 -37.77 -13.59 -17.35
C SER A 91 -37.55 -14.27 -15.98
N THR A 92 -37.79 -15.58 -15.89
CA THR A 92 -37.63 -16.41 -14.69
C THR A 92 -36.16 -16.71 -14.34
N GLN A 93 -35.27 -16.90 -15.32
CA GLN A 93 -33.84 -17.19 -15.08
C GLN A 93 -33.10 -16.00 -14.43
N LEU A 94 -33.45 -14.77 -14.82
CA LEU A 94 -32.84 -13.56 -14.26
C LEU A 94 -33.33 -13.25 -12.83
N ARG A 95 -34.57 -13.64 -12.51
CA ARG A 95 -35.16 -13.46 -11.18
C ARG A 95 -34.56 -14.44 -10.16
N GLU A 96 -34.26 -15.67 -10.57
CA GLU A 96 -33.48 -16.63 -9.77
C GLU A 96 -32.03 -16.21 -9.57
N ALA A 97 -31.38 -15.63 -10.58
CA ALA A 97 -30.02 -15.10 -10.46
C ALA A 97 -29.95 -13.91 -9.47
N LYS A 98 -30.95 -13.01 -9.51
CA LYS A 98 -31.06 -11.87 -8.59
C LYS A 98 -31.36 -12.31 -7.15
N ALA A 99 -32.20 -13.34 -6.96
CA ALA A 99 -32.48 -13.94 -5.66
C ALA A 99 -31.26 -14.67 -5.08
N LYS A 100 -30.51 -15.42 -5.90
CA LYS A 100 -29.25 -16.06 -5.49
C LYS A 100 -28.20 -15.01 -5.12
N ALA A 101 -27.97 -14.00 -5.96
CA ALA A 101 -26.98 -12.95 -5.68
C ALA A 101 -27.31 -12.14 -4.40
N GLY A 102 -28.59 -11.83 -4.16
CA GLY A 102 -29.04 -11.18 -2.92
C GLY A 102 -28.81 -12.06 -1.68
N SER A 103 -29.13 -13.36 -1.77
CA SER A 103 -28.95 -14.30 -0.66
C SER A 103 -27.47 -14.54 -0.29
N TYR A 104 -26.54 -14.45 -1.24
CA TYR A 104 -25.10 -14.57 -0.96
C TYR A 104 -24.54 -13.36 -0.20
N VAL A 105 -25.09 -12.16 -0.42
CA VAL A 105 -24.71 -10.94 0.33
C VAL A 105 -25.29 -10.96 1.75
N GLU A 106 -26.46 -11.56 1.94
CA GLU A 106 -27.11 -11.71 3.25
C GLU A 106 -26.50 -12.86 4.08
N ASN A 107 -26.04 -13.94 3.42
CA ASN A 107 -25.39 -15.10 4.07
C ASN A 107 -23.90 -14.90 4.38
N LEU A 108 -23.30 -13.78 3.98
CA LEU A 108 -22.00 -13.30 4.49
C LEU A 108 -22.12 -12.58 5.84
N SER A 109 -23.34 -12.46 6.37
CA SER A 109 -23.70 -11.68 7.57
C SER A 109 -23.95 -12.45 8.90
N PRO A 110 -24.01 -13.80 9.03
CA PRO A 110 -24.49 -14.42 10.27
C PRO A 110 -23.43 -14.74 11.35
N ASN A 111 -22.18 -14.26 11.29
CA ASN A 111 -21.14 -14.56 12.30
C ASN A 111 -20.62 -13.35 13.10
N LEU A 112 -21.43 -12.31 13.31
CA LEU A 112 -21.08 -11.15 14.16
C LEU A 112 -22.00 -11.08 15.40
N PRO A 113 -21.45 -11.00 16.63
CA PRO A 113 -22.23 -10.90 17.86
C PRO A 113 -22.97 -9.55 17.93
N ASN A 114 -24.25 -9.63 18.29
CA ASN A 114 -25.21 -8.56 18.65
C ASN A 114 -24.65 -7.12 18.73
N LEU A 115 -24.84 -6.35 17.66
CA LEU A 115 -24.63 -4.89 17.63
C LEU A 115 -25.97 -4.14 17.57
N ALA A 116 -26.71 -4.18 18.67
CA ALA A 116 -27.74 -3.18 18.94
C ALA A 116 -27.03 -1.90 19.45
N LYS A 117 -27.19 -0.78 18.70
CA LYS A 117 -26.73 0.62 18.98
C LYS A 117 -25.65 1.19 18.03
N PHE A 118 -25.92 1.22 16.72
CA PHE A 118 -25.28 2.18 15.81
C PHE A 118 -26.35 2.95 15.02
N PRO A 119 -26.15 4.27 14.77
CA PRO A 119 -27.05 5.07 13.94
C PRO A 119 -27.09 4.48 12.52
N GLN A 120 -28.31 4.47 11.96
CA GLN A 120 -28.68 3.81 10.72
C GLN A 120 -27.65 4.07 9.61
N LEU A 121 -27.01 3.00 9.12
CA LEU A 121 -26.27 3.01 7.86
C LEU A 121 -27.18 3.61 6.78
N PRO A 122 -26.71 4.58 5.96
CA PRO A 122 -27.49 5.02 4.82
C PRO A 122 -27.77 3.80 3.95
N LYS A 123 -29.06 3.57 3.65
CA LYS A 123 -29.50 2.46 2.77
C LYS A 123 -28.61 2.47 1.53
N LEU A 124 -27.90 1.35 1.30
CA LEU A 124 -27.20 1.11 0.04
C LEU A 124 -28.17 1.45 -1.10
N PRO A 125 -27.79 2.28 -2.08
CA PRO A 125 -28.59 2.42 -3.27
C PRO A 125 -28.75 1.01 -3.86
N GLY A 126 -29.99 0.62 -4.16
CA GLY A 126 -30.29 -0.71 -4.68
C GLY A 126 -29.36 -1.04 -5.84
N LEU A 127 -28.92 -2.31 -5.89
CA LEU A 127 -28.15 -2.84 -7.02
C LEU A 127 -28.75 -2.30 -8.33
N PRO A 128 -27.94 -1.71 -9.23
CA PRO A 128 -28.46 -1.21 -10.49
C PRO A 128 -29.27 -2.32 -11.15
N ASP A 129 -30.51 -2.00 -11.55
CA ASP A 129 -31.37 -2.98 -12.17
C ASP A 129 -30.67 -3.51 -13.43
N LEU A 130 -30.42 -4.82 -13.47
CA LEU A 130 -29.71 -5.47 -14.59
C LEU A 130 -30.47 -5.30 -15.92
N ASN A 131 -31.73 -4.87 -15.88
CA ASN A 131 -32.50 -4.46 -17.06
C ASN A 131 -32.03 -3.15 -17.70
N ASN A 132 -31.21 -2.34 -17.00
CA ASN A 132 -30.59 -1.12 -17.55
C ASN A 132 -29.29 -1.39 -18.32
N LEU A 133 -28.89 -2.65 -18.54
CA LEU A 133 -27.88 -3.02 -19.52
C LEU A 133 -28.40 -3.04 -20.97
N ARG A 134 -29.50 -2.31 -21.25
CA ARG A 134 -29.82 -1.90 -22.61
C ARG A 134 -28.81 -0.84 -23.01
N LEU A 135 -28.04 -1.10 -24.06
CA LEU A 135 -27.29 -0.10 -24.82
C LEU A 135 -28.27 0.93 -25.40
N THR A 136 -28.80 1.82 -24.56
CA THR A 136 -29.53 3.00 -25.01
C THR A 136 -28.49 3.91 -25.65
N PHE A 137 -28.65 4.16 -26.95
CA PHE A 137 -27.93 5.23 -27.66
C PHE A 137 -28.40 6.59 -27.12
N SER A 138 -27.99 6.93 -25.90
CA SER A 138 -28.07 8.28 -25.38
C SER A 138 -27.01 9.15 -26.08
N PRO A 139 -27.29 10.44 -26.32
CA PRO A 139 -26.28 11.35 -26.85
C PRO A 139 -25.02 11.35 -25.97
N PRO A 140 -23.83 11.62 -26.55
CA PRO A 140 -22.55 11.51 -25.85
C PRO A 140 -22.58 12.36 -24.58
N THR A 141 -22.53 11.70 -23.43
CA THR A 141 -22.38 12.37 -22.14
C THR A 141 -20.96 12.93 -22.08
N HIS A 142 -20.80 14.17 -21.60
CA HIS A 142 -19.47 14.76 -21.42
C HIS A 142 -18.59 13.82 -20.59
N LYS A 143 -17.35 13.61 -21.02
CA LYS A 143 -16.36 12.86 -20.24
C LYS A 143 -16.31 13.45 -18.83
N PRO A 144 -16.39 12.64 -17.75
CA PRO A 144 -16.26 13.14 -16.39
C PRO A 144 -14.98 13.98 -16.25
N PRO A 145 -15.00 15.06 -15.45
CA PRO A 145 -13.83 15.90 -15.27
C PRO A 145 -12.65 15.08 -14.73
N GLU A 146 -11.46 15.35 -15.25
CA GLU A 146 -10.25 14.69 -14.77
C GLU A 146 -9.91 15.18 -13.35
N GLN A 147 -9.84 14.24 -12.41
CA GLN A 147 -9.45 14.54 -11.03
C GLN A 147 -7.95 14.87 -10.96
N THR A 148 -7.56 15.73 -10.03
CA THR A 148 -6.14 16.04 -9.78
C THR A 148 -5.40 14.79 -9.30
N ASN A 149 -4.13 14.64 -9.69
CA ASN A 149 -3.29 13.48 -9.35
C ASN A 149 -3.93 12.13 -9.72
N SER A 150 -4.61 12.04 -10.86
CA SER A 150 -5.35 10.83 -11.28
C SER A 150 -4.62 9.96 -12.32
N THR A 151 -3.32 10.19 -12.54
CA THR A 151 -2.51 9.48 -13.54
C THR A 151 -1.10 9.21 -13.02
N SER A 152 -0.55 8.03 -13.32
CA SER A 152 0.81 7.61 -13.03
C SER A 152 1.34 6.69 -14.12
N GLY A 153 2.30 7.14 -14.91
CA GLY A 153 2.75 6.40 -16.10
C GLY A 153 1.56 6.08 -17.01
N GLU A 154 1.32 4.78 -17.25
CA GLU A 154 0.19 4.30 -18.06
C GLU A 154 -1.11 4.10 -17.25
N SER A 155 -1.07 4.21 -15.92
CA SER A 155 -2.25 3.98 -15.06
C SER A 155 -3.04 5.26 -14.89
N LYS A 156 -4.35 5.21 -15.16
CA LYS A 156 -5.29 6.32 -14.95
C LYS A 156 -6.43 5.87 -14.06
N TRP A 157 -6.90 6.73 -13.17
CA TRP A 157 -8.05 6.41 -12.32
C TRP A 157 -9.05 7.55 -12.17
N TYR A 158 -10.20 7.21 -11.63
CA TYR A 158 -11.24 8.15 -11.20
C TYR A 158 -11.74 7.67 -9.84
N SER A 159 -11.85 8.57 -8.87
CA SER A 159 -12.28 8.21 -7.51
C SER A 159 -13.79 8.45 -7.36
N ASP A 160 -14.55 7.39 -7.09
CA ASP A 160 -16.01 7.45 -6.93
C ASP A 160 -16.50 6.35 -5.96
N TRP A 161 -17.57 6.62 -5.21
CA TRP A 161 -18.21 5.64 -4.35
C TRP A 161 -18.81 4.45 -5.14
N LYS A 162 -19.10 4.64 -6.44
CA LYS A 162 -19.58 3.59 -7.36
C LYS A 162 -18.49 2.67 -7.91
N TRP A 163 -17.29 2.65 -7.31
CA TRP A 163 -16.15 1.84 -7.73
C TRP A 163 -16.40 0.32 -7.74
N LEU A 164 -17.37 -0.16 -6.96
CA LEU A 164 -17.82 -1.56 -6.97
C LEU A 164 -18.68 -1.93 -8.19
N ASN A 165 -18.62 -1.14 -9.27
CA ASN A 165 -19.15 -1.53 -10.56
C ASN A 165 -18.22 -2.56 -11.23
N PRO A 166 -18.73 -3.64 -11.84
CA PRO A 166 -17.90 -4.60 -12.58
C PRO A 166 -16.92 -3.92 -13.53
N PHE A 167 -17.36 -2.94 -14.33
CA PHE A 167 -16.53 -2.24 -15.31
C PHE A 167 -16.42 -0.74 -15.05
N SER A 168 -15.19 -0.25 -14.99
CA SER A 168 -14.90 1.17 -14.78
C SER A 168 -15.42 2.06 -15.92
N SER A 169 -15.38 1.57 -17.16
CA SER A 169 -15.82 2.29 -18.37
C SER A 169 -17.29 2.71 -18.34
N SER A 170 -18.14 1.98 -17.61
CA SER A 170 -19.56 2.32 -17.44
C SER A 170 -19.79 3.62 -16.66
N ILE A 171 -18.76 4.12 -15.97
CA ILE A 171 -18.78 5.36 -15.20
C ILE A 171 -17.89 6.42 -15.87
N THR A 172 -16.68 6.05 -16.29
CA THR A 172 -15.70 7.00 -16.82
C THR A 172 -15.91 7.35 -18.29
N LEU A 173 -16.61 6.50 -19.04
CA LEU A 173 -16.65 6.54 -20.52
C LEU A 173 -15.25 6.44 -21.17
N ASP A 174 -14.24 6.03 -20.40
CA ASP A 174 -12.85 5.83 -20.80
C ASP A 174 -12.40 4.45 -20.35
N GLU A 175 -12.20 3.54 -21.30
CA GLU A 175 -11.80 2.14 -21.07
C GLU A 175 -10.46 2.01 -20.35
N ASN A 176 -9.59 3.03 -20.45
CA ASN A 176 -8.26 3.00 -19.86
C ASN A 176 -8.21 3.61 -18.44
N ARG A 177 -9.34 4.04 -17.90
CA ARG A 177 -9.42 4.69 -16.59
C ARG A 177 -10.20 3.82 -15.61
N SER A 178 -9.53 3.37 -14.55
CA SER A 178 -10.14 2.55 -13.50
C SER A 178 -10.89 3.40 -12.48
N VAL A 179 -12.08 2.99 -12.07
CA VAL A 179 -12.80 3.63 -10.95
C VAL A 179 -12.32 3.01 -9.65
N LEU A 180 -11.76 3.83 -8.76
CA LEU A 180 -11.23 3.42 -7.46
C LEU A 180 -12.11 3.97 -6.33
N PRO A 181 -12.15 3.33 -5.15
CA PRO A 181 -12.82 3.90 -3.99
C PRO A 181 -12.25 5.26 -3.65
N PRO A 182 -13.02 6.21 -3.11
CA PRO A 182 -12.49 7.50 -2.66
C PRO A 182 -11.30 7.31 -1.72
N LEU A 183 -10.29 8.17 -1.87
CA LEU A 183 -9.09 8.08 -1.05
C LEU A 183 -9.48 8.36 0.41
N ALA A 184 -9.20 7.40 1.29
CA ALA A 184 -9.51 7.55 2.70
C ALA A 184 -8.70 8.70 3.30
N LEU A 185 -9.36 9.58 4.06
CA LEU A 185 -8.67 10.66 4.75
C LEU A 185 -7.79 10.07 5.86
N ARG A 186 -6.47 10.28 5.74
CA ARG A 186 -5.51 9.94 6.79
C ARG A 186 -5.47 11.06 7.82
N ARG A 187 -5.87 10.76 9.04
CA ARG A 187 -5.84 11.73 10.13
C ARG A 187 -4.39 12.10 10.48
N PRO A 188 -4.06 13.39 10.70
CA PRO A 188 -2.73 13.78 11.10
C PRO A 188 -2.38 13.21 12.49
N VAL A 189 -1.18 12.66 12.58
CA VAL A 189 -0.51 12.30 13.83
C VAL A 189 0.77 13.10 13.91
N PHE A 190 0.84 13.93 14.94
CA PHE A 190 1.93 14.85 15.20
C PHE A 190 2.91 14.21 16.17
N THR A 191 4.19 14.45 15.95
CA THR A 191 5.20 14.31 16.99
C THR A 191 6.03 15.56 17.07
N TYR A 192 6.77 15.76 18.15
CA TYR A 192 7.62 16.93 18.35
C TYR A 192 9.07 16.50 18.48
N TYR A 193 9.95 17.09 17.67
CA TYR A 193 11.38 16.86 17.71
C TYR A 193 12.16 18.17 17.70
N ASN A 194 12.96 18.39 18.74
CA ASN A 194 13.82 19.56 18.85
C ASN A 194 15.16 19.33 18.12
N SER A 195 15.20 19.71 16.84
CA SER A 195 16.41 19.68 16.00
C SER A 195 17.50 20.67 16.41
N MET A 196 17.18 21.66 17.26
CA MET A 196 18.13 22.68 17.74
C MET A 196 18.94 22.23 18.97
N SER A 197 18.70 21.01 19.47
CA SER A 197 19.45 20.45 20.60
C SER A 197 20.92 20.20 20.23
N LYS A 198 21.85 20.49 21.16
CA LYS A 198 23.30 20.31 20.98
C LYS A 198 23.69 18.83 21.03
N LYS A 199 23.25 18.05 20.05
CA LYS A 199 23.55 16.61 19.92
C LYS A 199 24.75 16.37 19.01
N GLN A 200 25.44 15.25 19.23
CA GLN A 200 26.50 14.81 18.32
C GLN A 200 25.88 14.36 16.99
N LYS A 201 26.65 14.46 15.89
CA LYS A 201 26.18 14.10 14.54
C LYS A 201 25.63 12.66 14.46
N GLY A 202 26.27 11.71 15.13
CA GLY A 202 25.82 10.31 15.17
C GLY A 202 24.48 10.15 15.91
N GLU A 203 24.32 10.84 17.05
CA GLU A 203 23.06 10.82 17.80
C GLU A 203 21.90 11.44 17.00
N PHE A 204 22.16 12.51 16.25
CA PHE A 204 21.17 13.12 15.37
C PHE A 204 20.72 12.17 14.25
N GLU A 205 21.64 11.42 13.65
CA GLU A 205 21.29 10.42 12.64
C GLU A 205 20.49 9.26 13.24
N ALA A 206 20.85 8.79 14.45
CA ALA A 206 20.07 7.77 15.15
C ALA A 206 18.64 8.24 15.45
N ASP A 207 18.47 9.49 15.88
CA ASP A 207 17.15 10.10 16.09
C ASP A 207 16.35 10.20 14.78
N ARG A 208 17.01 10.53 13.66
CA ARG A 208 16.39 10.56 12.33
C ARG A 208 15.88 9.18 11.91
N GLN A 209 16.66 8.13 12.11
CA GLN A 209 16.26 6.75 11.80
C GLN A 209 15.07 6.29 12.68
N LEU A 210 15.05 6.69 13.95
CA LEU A 210 13.92 6.41 14.83
C LEU A 210 12.64 7.13 14.38
N LEU A 211 12.74 8.41 14.02
CA LEU A 211 11.62 9.18 13.45
C LEU A 211 11.13 8.59 12.13
N LEU A 212 12.03 8.15 11.25
CA LEU A 212 11.64 7.50 9.99
C LEU A 212 10.88 6.18 10.25
N THR A 213 11.34 5.39 11.22
CA THR A 213 10.65 4.16 11.65
C THR A 213 9.27 4.48 12.22
N TRP A 214 9.16 5.54 13.03
CA TRP A 214 7.89 6.05 13.57
C TRP A 214 6.94 6.47 12.45
N ARG A 215 7.43 7.25 11.48
CA ARG A 215 6.65 7.70 10.31
C ARG A 215 6.09 6.51 9.53
N ARG A 216 6.90 5.49 9.25
CA ARG A 216 6.47 4.28 8.54
C ARG A 216 5.39 3.52 9.30
N ALA A 217 5.59 3.30 10.59
CA ALA A 217 4.65 2.54 11.42
C ALA A 217 3.26 3.21 11.49
N TRP A 218 3.22 4.53 11.71
CA TRP A 218 1.96 5.28 11.73
C TRP A 218 1.31 5.40 10.35
N TRP A 219 2.11 5.55 9.28
CA TRP A 219 1.62 5.52 7.91
C TRP A 219 0.92 4.21 7.58
N ALA A 220 1.53 3.07 7.88
CA ALA A 220 0.93 1.75 7.63
C ALA A 220 -0.41 1.52 8.37
N LYS A 221 -0.63 2.23 9.49
CA LYS A 221 -1.87 2.17 10.27
C LYS A 221 -2.97 3.14 9.83
N GLY A 222 -2.76 3.84 8.72
CA GLY A 222 -3.77 4.74 8.13
C GLY A 222 -3.72 6.18 8.65
N PHE A 223 -2.62 6.59 9.30
CA PHE A 223 -2.42 7.96 9.74
C PHE A 223 -1.48 8.72 8.81
N ARG A 224 -1.45 10.04 8.97
CA ARG A 224 -0.54 10.95 8.27
C ARG A 224 0.47 11.51 9.27
N PRO A 225 1.71 10.99 9.31
CA PRO A 225 2.70 11.45 10.27
C PRO A 225 3.26 12.83 9.92
N ILE A 226 3.41 13.70 10.91
CA ILE A 226 3.94 15.06 10.76
C ILE A 226 4.87 15.34 11.94
N VAL A 227 6.08 15.83 11.66
CA VAL A 227 7.08 16.16 12.71
C VAL A 227 7.12 17.66 12.91
N LEU A 228 6.67 18.09 14.10
CA LEU A 228 6.69 19.46 14.57
C LEU A 228 8.04 19.80 15.20
N GLY A 229 8.44 21.07 15.11
CA GLY A 229 9.67 21.58 15.71
C GLY A 229 9.45 22.84 16.56
N PRO A 230 10.56 23.47 17.00
CA PRO A 230 10.51 24.69 17.81
C PRO A 230 9.83 25.88 17.10
N SER A 231 9.89 25.94 15.77
CA SER A 231 9.24 26.99 14.96
C SER A 231 7.73 26.99 15.13
N GLU A 232 7.11 25.81 15.13
CA GLU A 232 5.67 25.64 15.28
C GLU A 232 5.22 26.02 16.69
N ALA A 233 6.03 25.69 17.71
CA ALA A 233 5.79 26.13 19.08
C ALA A 233 5.86 27.67 19.20
N ALA A 234 6.86 28.30 18.59
CA ALA A 234 7.07 29.75 18.62
C ALA A 234 5.95 30.56 17.96
N ASN A 235 5.24 29.96 17.00
CA ASN A 235 4.11 30.58 16.32
C ASN A 235 2.81 30.56 17.15
N ASN A 236 2.75 29.78 18.23
CA ASN A 236 1.59 29.78 19.11
C ASN A 236 1.48 31.11 19.88
N ARG A 237 0.28 31.70 19.94
CA ARG A 237 0.01 32.95 20.67
C ARG A 237 0.42 32.90 22.15
N ARG A 238 0.39 31.72 22.77
CA ARG A 238 0.72 31.48 24.18
C ARG A 238 2.21 31.27 24.44
N TYR A 239 3.04 31.19 23.39
CA TYR A 239 4.47 30.92 23.52
C TYR A 239 5.19 31.90 24.44
N ARG A 240 4.91 33.21 24.29
CA ARG A 240 5.51 34.25 25.14
C ARG A 240 5.12 34.07 26.62
N ALA A 241 3.89 33.68 26.91
CA ALA A 241 3.41 33.46 28.26
C ALA A 241 4.04 32.24 28.93
N VAL A 242 4.36 31.18 28.17
CA VAL A 242 5.11 30.03 28.68
C VAL A 242 6.56 30.43 28.99
N LYS A 243 7.22 31.16 28.09
CA LYS A 243 8.63 31.56 28.24
C LYS A 243 8.90 32.48 29.44
N THR A 244 7.90 33.21 29.94
CA THR A 244 8.06 34.09 31.11
C THR A 244 7.89 33.38 32.46
N LYS A 245 7.49 32.10 32.49
CA LYS A 245 7.14 31.39 33.73
C LYS A 245 8.29 30.67 34.44
N GLU A 246 9.53 30.75 33.93
CA GLU A 246 10.73 30.11 34.50
C GLU A 246 10.48 28.64 34.89
N LEU A 247 10.05 27.84 33.91
CA LEU A 247 9.71 26.43 34.11
C LEU A 247 10.97 25.55 34.19
N SER A 248 10.84 24.35 34.76
CA SER A 248 11.88 23.31 34.66
C SER A 248 12.12 22.93 33.18
N PRO A 249 13.35 22.52 32.79
CA PRO A 249 13.65 22.17 31.39
C PRO A 249 12.73 21.08 30.82
N GLU A 250 12.35 20.10 31.62
CA GLU A 250 11.46 19.00 31.25
C GLU A 250 10.04 19.49 30.98
N LEU A 251 9.49 20.30 31.90
CA LEU A 251 8.16 20.87 31.78
C LEU A 251 8.09 21.87 30.62
N GLU A 252 9.12 22.71 30.47
CA GLU A 252 9.23 23.63 29.35
C GLU A 252 9.21 22.88 28.03
N ALA A 253 10.01 21.81 27.90
CA ALA A 253 10.02 20.98 26.70
C ALA A 253 8.63 20.39 26.41
N ASP A 254 7.89 19.96 27.43
CA ASP A 254 6.54 19.41 27.28
C ASP A 254 5.52 20.47 26.85
N PHE A 255 5.59 21.68 27.42
CA PHE A 255 4.81 22.83 26.94
C PHE A 255 5.13 23.16 25.48
N MET A 256 6.39 23.08 25.04
CA MET A 256 6.74 23.33 23.63
C MET A 256 6.05 22.34 22.69
N LYS A 257 5.92 21.06 23.08
CA LYS A 257 5.19 20.06 22.29
C LYS A 257 3.71 20.45 22.14
N TRP A 258 3.09 20.82 23.25
CA TRP A 258 1.67 21.20 23.28
C TRP A 258 1.40 22.52 22.57
N LEU A 259 2.29 23.50 22.68
CA LEU A 259 2.21 24.74 21.93
C LEU A 259 2.31 24.49 20.42
N ALA A 260 3.23 23.64 19.98
CA ALA A 260 3.36 23.27 18.58
C ALA A 260 2.10 22.58 18.07
N TRP A 261 1.55 21.64 18.83
CA TRP A 261 0.31 20.95 18.51
C TRP A 261 -0.88 21.92 18.44
N GLY A 262 -1.07 22.76 19.47
CA GLY A 262 -2.13 23.75 19.55
C GLY A 262 -2.02 24.88 18.51
N ASN A 263 -0.86 25.05 17.87
CA ASN A 263 -0.67 25.99 16.78
C ASN A 263 -1.16 25.44 15.43
N ILE A 264 -0.89 24.15 15.15
CA ILE A 264 -1.14 23.57 13.82
C ILE A 264 -2.61 23.20 13.66
N ASP A 265 -3.07 22.11 14.27
CA ASP A 265 -4.41 21.57 14.02
C ASP A 265 -4.87 20.56 15.09
N SER A 266 -6.15 20.21 15.03
CA SER A 266 -6.74 19.08 15.75
C SER A 266 -6.14 17.75 15.27
N GLY A 267 -5.97 16.79 16.17
CA GLY A 267 -5.38 15.51 15.78
C GLY A 267 -4.84 14.72 16.95
N LEU A 268 -3.78 13.96 16.69
CA LEU A 268 -3.10 13.14 17.68
C LEU A 268 -1.71 13.72 17.94
N LEU A 269 -1.35 13.98 19.19
CA LEU A 269 0.04 14.27 19.58
C LEU A 269 0.63 13.00 20.19
N VAL A 270 1.70 12.48 19.61
CA VAL A 270 2.28 11.19 19.95
C VAL A 270 3.79 11.35 20.17
N ASP A 271 4.30 10.74 21.23
CA ASP A 271 5.74 10.67 21.47
C ASP A 271 6.40 9.85 20.34
N TRP A 272 7.53 10.32 19.80
CA TRP A 272 8.26 9.64 18.73
C TRP A 272 8.84 8.26 19.13
N ARG A 273 8.73 7.87 20.40
CA ARG A 273 9.00 6.53 20.95
C ARG A 273 7.74 5.67 21.16
N CYS A 274 6.56 6.17 20.77
CA CYS A 274 5.26 5.51 20.89
C CYS A 274 4.82 4.96 19.51
N PHE A 275 4.67 3.63 19.41
CA PHE A 275 4.45 2.91 18.14
C PHE A 275 3.11 2.15 18.12
N PRO A 276 2.38 2.13 17.00
CA PRO A 276 1.10 1.44 16.90
C PRO A 276 1.30 -0.06 16.61
N MET A 277 1.49 -0.84 17.68
CA MET A 277 1.79 -2.28 17.64
C MET A 277 0.56 -3.14 17.95
N ALA A 278 -0.55 -2.89 17.24
CA ALA A 278 -1.78 -3.68 17.26
C ALA A 278 -2.15 -4.14 15.85
N GLU A 279 -3.21 -4.94 15.69
CA GLU A 279 -3.79 -5.18 14.36
C GLU A 279 -4.39 -3.89 13.77
N TYR A 280 -4.60 -3.84 12.46
CA TYR A 280 -5.10 -2.61 11.81
C TYR A 280 -6.49 -2.20 12.32
N GLU A 281 -7.37 -3.16 12.57
CA GLU A 281 -8.75 -2.96 13.05
C GLU A 281 -8.89 -2.96 14.57
N ASP A 282 -7.77 -2.81 15.29
CA ASP A 282 -7.83 -2.60 16.73
C ASP A 282 -8.80 -1.44 17.05
N ARG A 283 -9.61 -1.63 18.11
CA ARG A 283 -10.69 -0.71 18.48
C ARG A 283 -10.21 0.71 18.71
N LEU A 284 -9.07 0.90 19.39
CA LEU A 284 -8.52 2.23 19.63
C LEU A 284 -8.05 2.84 18.32
N LEU A 285 -7.24 2.13 17.53
CA LEU A 285 -6.70 2.66 16.27
C LEU A 285 -7.82 3.01 15.29
N ALA A 286 -8.86 2.18 15.20
CA ALA A 286 -10.05 2.44 14.40
C ALA A 286 -10.81 3.70 14.87
N SER A 287 -10.97 3.86 16.19
CA SER A 287 -11.60 5.06 16.77
C SER A 287 -10.78 6.32 16.48
N LEU A 288 -9.46 6.27 16.66
CA LEU A 288 -8.56 7.40 16.43
C LEU A 288 -8.55 7.87 14.96
N ARG A 289 -8.65 6.93 14.01
CA ARG A 289 -8.85 7.24 12.58
C ARG A 289 -10.19 7.93 12.33
N GLY A 290 -11.23 7.59 13.09
CA GLY A 290 -12.57 8.16 12.96
C GLY A 290 -12.70 9.59 13.48
N GLY A 291 -11.98 9.97 14.54
CA GLY A 291 -12.09 11.31 15.12
C GLY A 291 -11.82 11.34 16.63
N SER A 292 -11.65 12.53 17.19
CA SER A 292 -11.58 12.73 18.65
C SER A 292 -12.94 13.13 19.15
N ALA A 293 -13.25 12.84 20.41
CA ALA A 293 -14.37 13.49 21.07
C ALA A 293 -14.02 14.98 21.25
N PRO A 294 -14.88 15.92 20.79
CA PRO A 294 -14.59 17.36 20.89
C PRO A 294 -14.53 17.86 22.33
N GLU A 295 -15.15 17.13 23.26
CA GLU A 295 -15.33 17.54 24.66
C GLU A 295 -14.10 17.31 25.54
N HIS A 296 -13.22 16.37 25.18
CA HIS A 296 -12.11 15.95 26.03
C HIS A 296 -10.84 15.65 25.24
N ILE A 297 -9.68 15.91 25.86
CA ILE A 297 -8.39 15.40 25.41
C ILE A 297 -8.30 13.93 25.86
N THR A 298 -8.35 13.01 24.91
CA THR A 298 -8.21 11.58 25.22
C THR A 298 -6.74 11.24 25.44
N ARG A 299 -6.45 10.56 26.56
CA ARG A 299 -5.12 10.02 26.90
C ARG A 299 -5.23 8.55 27.28
N LEU A 300 -4.11 7.82 27.24
CA LEU A 300 -4.10 6.40 27.57
C LEU A 300 -3.64 6.12 29.00
N GLU A 301 -4.32 5.21 29.67
CA GLU A 301 -3.97 4.76 31.01
C GLU A 301 -2.59 4.07 31.02
N ASN A 302 -1.77 4.36 32.02
CA ASN A 302 -0.43 3.77 32.23
C ASN A 302 0.57 3.93 31.07
N LEU A 303 0.30 4.82 30.11
CA LEU A 303 1.21 5.12 28.99
C LEU A 303 1.75 6.56 29.03
N GLY A 304 1.59 7.27 30.14
CA GLY A 304 2.15 8.62 30.34
C GLY A 304 1.81 9.59 29.21
N THR A 305 2.84 10.13 28.56
CA THR A 305 2.74 11.09 27.44
C THR A 305 2.83 10.43 26.05
N CYS A 306 2.65 9.11 25.94
CA CYS A 306 2.71 8.36 24.68
C CYS A 306 1.76 8.94 23.61
N LEU A 307 0.50 9.21 23.98
CA LEU A 307 -0.53 9.71 23.05
C LEU A 307 -1.53 10.63 23.75
N PHE A 308 -1.81 11.76 23.10
CA PHE A 308 -2.95 12.64 23.34
C PHE A 308 -3.78 12.78 22.06
N SER A 309 -5.10 12.87 22.19
CA SER A 309 -6.02 13.08 21.08
C SER A 309 -6.99 14.20 21.45
N GLY A 310 -7.07 15.26 20.65
CA GLY A 310 -7.86 16.42 21.02
C GLY A 310 -8.04 17.43 19.89
N GLU A 311 -8.98 18.35 20.10
CA GLU A 311 -9.22 19.47 19.20
C GLU A 311 -8.36 20.69 19.55
N ARG A 312 -7.96 21.44 18.53
CA ARG A 312 -7.07 22.61 18.67
C ARG A 312 -7.57 23.62 19.72
N GLY A 313 -8.87 23.86 19.80
CA GLY A 313 -9.47 24.77 20.79
C GLY A 313 -9.23 24.29 22.21
N LEU A 314 -9.66 23.07 22.51
CA LEU A 314 -9.55 22.46 23.83
C LEU A 314 -8.09 22.30 24.29
N VAL A 315 -7.17 21.96 23.37
CA VAL A 315 -5.73 21.88 23.67
C VAL A 315 -5.19 23.24 24.13
N ASN A 316 -5.58 24.30 23.45
CA ASN A 316 -5.17 25.66 23.77
C ASN A 316 -5.76 26.15 25.11
N ASP A 317 -7.01 25.78 25.40
CA ASP A 317 -7.66 26.07 26.69
C ASP A 317 -6.99 25.30 27.84
N ALA A 318 -6.58 24.05 27.60
CA ALA A 318 -5.83 23.25 28.56
C ALA A 318 -4.44 23.86 28.85
N ILE A 319 -3.75 24.39 27.84
CA ILE A 319 -2.47 25.10 28.02
C ILE A 319 -2.67 26.35 28.89
N GLU A 320 -3.73 27.12 28.64
CA GLU A 320 -4.07 28.28 29.47
C GLU A 320 -4.37 27.91 30.92
N ALA A 321 -5.20 26.88 31.12
CA ALA A 321 -5.52 26.39 32.45
C ALA A 321 -4.29 25.88 33.20
N ALA A 322 -3.37 25.20 32.52
CA ALA A 322 -2.10 24.76 33.10
C ALA A 322 -1.23 25.93 33.57
N LEU A 323 -1.15 27.02 32.78
CA LEU A 323 -0.37 28.22 33.11
C LEU A 323 -0.88 29.00 34.32
N GLN A 324 -2.13 28.74 34.75
CA GLN A 324 -2.76 29.36 35.92
C GLN A 324 -2.54 28.57 37.22
N ARG A 325 -1.92 27.39 37.16
CA ARG A 325 -1.69 26.55 38.34
C ARG A 325 -0.54 27.06 39.20
N SER A 326 -0.66 26.87 40.50
CA SER A 326 0.38 27.22 41.47
C SER A 326 1.54 26.21 41.51
N ASN A 327 1.32 24.95 41.11
CA ASN A 327 2.29 23.86 41.19
C ASN A 327 3.24 23.77 39.98
N LEU A 328 3.38 24.83 39.17
CA LEU A 328 4.23 24.85 37.96
C LEU A 328 5.71 24.58 38.26
N LYS A 329 6.20 24.92 39.47
CA LYS A 329 7.62 24.75 39.83
C LYS A 329 7.99 23.31 40.17
N ASP A 330 7.03 22.53 40.67
CA ASP A 330 7.25 21.15 41.12
C ASP A 330 6.90 20.12 40.05
N ALA A 331 6.20 20.54 39.00
CA ALA A 331 5.78 19.69 37.91
C ALA A 331 6.92 19.39 36.92
N THR A 332 6.92 18.17 36.39
CA THR A 332 7.89 17.74 35.36
C THR A 332 7.22 17.49 34.02
N ALA A 333 5.91 17.26 34.02
CA ALA A 333 5.13 17.05 32.81
C ALA A 333 3.85 17.88 32.82
N ILE A 334 3.31 18.15 31.63
CA ILE A 334 2.10 18.97 31.49
C ILE A 334 0.86 18.29 32.10
N ILE A 335 0.87 16.96 32.19
CA ILE A 335 -0.20 16.17 32.83
C ILE A 335 -0.33 16.45 34.33
N ASP A 336 0.74 16.94 34.98
CA ASP A 336 0.75 17.26 36.42
C ASP A 336 0.09 18.62 36.71
N VAL A 337 -0.12 19.43 35.66
CA VAL A 337 -0.62 20.81 35.76
C VAL A 337 -1.94 21.02 35.01
N VAL A 338 -2.23 20.26 33.96
CA VAL A 338 -3.54 20.35 33.29
C VAL A 338 -4.63 19.77 34.20
N PRO A 339 -5.73 20.50 34.48
CA PRO A 339 -6.82 19.97 35.30
C PRO A 339 -7.46 18.69 34.73
N ASP A 340 -7.77 17.71 35.58
CA ASP A 340 -8.30 16.40 35.17
C ASP A 340 -9.56 16.46 34.30
N LYS A 341 -10.39 17.51 34.47
CA LYS A 341 -11.62 17.73 33.67
C LYS A 341 -11.36 17.80 32.15
N PHE A 342 -10.14 18.17 31.74
CA PHE A 342 -9.77 18.22 30.32
C PHE A 342 -9.52 16.82 29.75
N PHE A 343 -9.26 15.82 30.60
CA PHE A 343 -8.84 14.51 30.15
C PHE A 343 -9.96 13.47 30.18
N ARG A 344 -9.98 12.63 29.15
CA ARG A 344 -10.65 11.33 29.15
C ARG A 344 -9.58 10.24 29.09
N VAL A 345 -9.55 9.37 30.10
CA VAL A 345 -8.57 8.28 30.18
C VAL A 345 -9.16 7.02 29.57
N GLU A 346 -8.46 6.40 28.62
CA GLU A 346 -8.84 5.14 27.99
C GLU A 346 -7.79 4.05 28.21
N LYS A 347 -8.26 2.80 28.41
CA LYS A 347 -7.41 1.62 28.48
C LYS A 347 -7.16 1.08 27.08
N SER A 348 -5.91 0.74 26.77
CA SER A 348 -5.57 0.12 25.48
C SER A 348 -4.24 -0.62 25.54
N THR A 349 -4.17 -1.72 24.80
CA THR A 349 -2.94 -2.49 24.56
C THR A 349 -2.38 -2.23 23.17
N SER A 350 -2.78 -1.14 22.53
CA SER A 350 -2.57 -0.97 21.08
C SER A 350 -1.27 -0.26 20.72
N LEU A 351 -0.68 0.43 21.69
CA LEU A 351 0.53 1.22 21.51
C LEU A 351 1.65 0.69 22.38
N ALA A 352 2.81 0.48 21.78
CA ALA A 352 4.05 0.17 22.47
C ALA A 352 4.80 1.47 22.78
N TYR A 353 5.04 1.75 24.06
CA TYR A 353 5.83 2.90 24.48
C TYR A 353 7.24 2.48 24.91
N TYR A 354 8.25 2.99 24.21
CA TYR A 354 9.66 2.79 24.55
C TYR A 354 10.19 3.99 25.34
N ASP A 355 9.51 4.33 26.44
CA ASP A 355 9.99 5.37 27.35
C ASP A 355 11.30 4.93 28.03
N PRO A 356 12.14 5.87 28.50
CA PRO A 356 13.45 5.54 29.04
C PRO A 356 13.40 4.58 30.24
N ASP A 357 12.37 4.70 31.10
CA ASP A 357 12.22 3.85 32.29
C ASP A 357 11.79 2.44 31.91
N MET A 358 10.92 2.32 30.92
CA MET A 358 10.55 1.06 30.31
C MET A 358 11.80 0.42 29.66
N VAL A 359 12.51 1.14 28.79
CA VAL A 359 13.73 0.63 28.14
C VAL A 359 14.77 0.17 29.16
N ALA A 360 14.98 0.92 30.25
CA ALA A 360 15.87 0.51 31.34
C ALA A 360 15.40 -0.77 32.06
N ARG A 361 14.09 -0.95 32.25
CA ARG A 361 13.53 -2.09 32.98
C ARG A 361 13.47 -3.39 32.20
N GLN A 362 13.07 -3.40 30.93
CA GLN A 362 12.93 -4.66 30.15
C GLN A 362 13.99 -4.83 29.06
N TYR A 363 14.67 -3.76 28.63
CA TYR A 363 15.68 -3.81 27.57
C TYR A 363 17.02 -3.23 28.07
N SER A 364 17.39 -3.58 29.32
CA SER A 364 18.57 -3.06 30.03
C SER A 364 19.86 -3.03 29.18
N PRO A 365 20.19 -4.07 28.37
CA PRO A 365 21.39 -4.01 27.51
C PRO A 365 21.40 -2.85 26.50
N ILE A 366 20.22 -2.45 26.00
CA ILE A 366 20.10 -1.28 25.11
C ILE A 366 20.19 0.00 25.94
N ALA A 367 19.59 0.05 27.13
CA ALA A 367 19.67 1.21 28.02
C ALA A 367 21.12 1.50 28.45
N GLU A 368 21.89 0.45 28.75
CA GLU A 368 23.33 0.54 29.06
C GLU A 368 24.11 1.04 27.85
N LYS A 369 23.85 0.48 26.66
CA LYS A 369 24.49 0.95 25.42
C LYS A 369 24.18 2.41 25.10
N ILE A 370 22.96 2.89 25.39
CA ILE A 370 22.60 4.31 25.23
C ILE A 370 23.42 5.21 26.17
N LYS A 371 23.71 4.75 27.40
CA LYS A 371 24.54 5.49 28.36
C LYS A 371 26.01 5.54 27.93
N GLU A 372 26.53 4.43 27.39
CA GLU A 372 27.93 4.33 26.94
C GLU A 372 28.19 5.06 25.62
N ASN A 373 27.34 4.81 24.61
CA ASN A 373 27.41 5.43 23.29
C ASN A 373 25.99 5.74 22.80
N PRO A 374 25.49 6.98 23.02
CA PRO A 374 24.13 7.37 22.66
C PRO A 374 23.77 7.11 21.20
N SER A 375 24.72 7.25 20.28
CA SER A 375 24.50 6.99 18.84
C SER A 375 24.20 5.52 18.58
N GLU A 376 25.09 4.64 19.05
CA GLU A 376 24.94 3.19 18.81
C GLU A 376 23.79 2.59 19.60
N GLY A 377 23.59 3.02 20.85
CA GLY A 377 22.49 2.55 21.69
C GLY A 377 21.13 2.90 21.11
N LYS A 378 20.96 4.11 20.56
CA LYS A 378 19.71 4.49 19.87
C LYS A 378 19.51 3.73 18.57
N LEU A 379 20.56 3.46 17.79
CA LEU A 379 20.44 2.60 16.61
C LEU A 379 20.03 1.18 16.99
N ALA A 380 20.57 0.63 18.07
CA ALA A 380 20.14 -0.67 18.59
C ALA A 380 18.66 -0.66 19.04
N LEU A 381 18.17 0.45 19.59
CA LEU A 381 16.75 0.65 19.88
C LEU A 381 15.90 0.68 18.60
N VAL A 382 16.37 1.32 17.52
CA VAL A 382 15.69 1.31 16.22
C VAL A 382 15.55 -0.12 15.68
N ASP A 383 16.62 -0.90 15.73
CA ASP A 383 16.61 -2.30 15.29
C ASP A 383 15.67 -3.17 16.15
N LEU A 384 15.63 -2.96 17.47
CA LEU A 384 14.65 -3.60 18.37
C LEU A 384 13.21 -3.24 17.99
N ILE A 385 12.91 -1.95 17.80
CA ILE A 385 11.57 -1.49 17.44
C ILE A 385 11.15 -2.10 16.10
N ASN A 386 12.06 -2.16 15.12
CA ASN A 386 11.79 -2.80 13.84
C ASN A 386 11.48 -4.30 13.99
N LEU A 387 12.25 -5.03 14.81
CA LEU A 387 11.98 -6.42 15.17
C LEU A 387 10.60 -6.58 15.81
N HIS A 388 10.23 -5.70 16.74
CA HIS A 388 8.94 -5.74 17.42
C HIS A 388 7.75 -5.41 16.50
N LEU A 389 7.91 -4.46 15.57
CA LEU A 389 6.90 -4.18 14.54
C LEU A 389 6.66 -5.39 13.64
N GLN A 390 7.74 -6.03 13.17
CA GLN A 390 7.63 -7.24 12.36
C GLN A 390 7.07 -8.42 13.17
N THR A 391 7.47 -8.57 14.43
CA THR A 391 6.91 -9.58 15.35
C THR A 391 5.40 -9.37 15.53
N THR A 392 4.94 -8.12 15.64
CA THR A 392 3.50 -7.79 15.70
C THR A 392 2.77 -8.23 14.43
N PHE A 393 3.36 -7.98 13.25
CA PHE A 393 2.82 -8.47 11.98
C PHE A 393 2.74 -10.00 11.95
N GLN A 394 3.79 -10.70 12.35
CA GLN A 394 3.83 -12.16 12.34
C GLN A 394 2.85 -12.79 13.34
N ASN A 395 2.67 -12.19 14.52
CA ASN A 395 1.65 -12.64 15.49
C ASN A 395 0.22 -12.35 15.00
N THR A 396 0.01 -11.26 14.26
CA THR A 396 -1.31 -10.95 13.64
C THR A 396 -1.67 -12.01 12.59
N PHE A 397 -0.69 -12.42 11.79
CA PHE A 397 -0.86 -13.43 10.73
C PHE A 397 -0.20 -14.76 11.10
N ALA A 398 -0.47 -15.24 12.32
CA ALA A 398 0.17 -16.43 12.89
C ALA A 398 -0.05 -17.71 12.07
N SER A 399 -1.08 -17.78 11.22
CA SER A 399 -1.30 -18.92 10.33
C SER A 399 -0.42 -18.91 9.07
N GLY A 400 0.23 -17.79 8.77
CA GLY A 400 1.21 -17.67 7.70
C GLY A 400 0.91 -16.59 6.66
N ILE A 401 1.61 -16.70 5.53
CA ILE A 401 1.46 -15.82 4.36
C ILE A 401 1.04 -16.68 3.17
N ALA A 402 -0.10 -16.37 2.55
CA ALA A 402 -0.57 -17.01 1.33
C ALA A 402 -0.10 -16.22 0.11
N VAL A 403 0.50 -16.91 -0.86
CA VAL A 403 0.84 -16.37 -2.18
C VAL A 403 -0.08 -17.02 -3.20
N THR A 404 -1.05 -16.27 -3.70
CA THR A 404 -2.06 -16.81 -4.64
C THR A 404 -1.37 -17.25 -5.94
N LYS A 405 -1.49 -18.54 -6.28
CA LYS A 405 -0.86 -19.18 -7.45
C LYS A 405 -1.88 -19.89 -8.36
N PRO A 406 -2.70 -19.15 -9.11
CA PRO A 406 -3.61 -19.73 -10.11
C PRO A 406 -2.80 -20.46 -11.18
N PHE A 407 -3.26 -21.62 -11.65
CA PHE A 407 -2.58 -22.46 -12.66
C PHE A 407 -1.12 -22.82 -12.26
N PRO A 408 -0.92 -23.54 -11.15
CA PRO A 408 0.42 -23.77 -10.58
C PRO A 408 1.42 -24.41 -11.55
N GLU A 409 0.91 -25.11 -12.56
CA GLU A 409 1.66 -25.75 -13.64
C GLU A 409 2.38 -24.76 -14.56
N VAL A 410 1.93 -23.51 -14.73
CA VAL A 410 2.47 -22.56 -15.74
C VAL A 410 2.72 -21.15 -15.21
N THR A 411 2.54 -20.93 -13.91
CA THR A 411 2.65 -19.61 -13.26
C THR A 411 3.71 -19.60 -12.16
N THR A 412 4.65 -20.53 -12.21
CA THR A 412 5.68 -20.68 -11.17
C THR A 412 6.61 -19.47 -11.14
N VAL A 413 7.06 -19.00 -12.30
CA VAL A 413 7.84 -17.75 -12.41
C VAL A 413 7.00 -16.53 -12.08
N LEU A 414 5.73 -16.55 -12.49
CA LEU A 414 4.79 -15.43 -12.34
C LEU A 414 4.67 -14.97 -10.87
N VAL A 415 4.51 -15.91 -9.95
CA VAL A 415 4.30 -15.60 -8.52
C VAL A 415 5.59 -15.45 -7.73
N ASN A 416 6.74 -15.77 -8.32
CA ASN A 416 8.03 -15.79 -7.64
C ASN A 416 8.36 -14.48 -6.89
N PRO A 417 8.12 -13.28 -7.44
CA PRO A 417 8.35 -12.04 -6.70
C PRO A 417 7.56 -11.97 -5.38
N ALA A 418 6.32 -12.45 -5.36
CA ALA A 418 5.52 -12.51 -4.15
C ALA A 418 5.97 -13.61 -3.18
N VAL A 419 6.44 -14.76 -3.69
CA VAL A 419 7.04 -15.82 -2.86
C VAL A 419 8.30 -15.31 -2.17
N LYS A 420 9.15 -14.56 -2.88
CA LYS A 420 10.35 -13.92 -2.32
C LYS A 420 9.99 -12.91 -1.25
N LEU A 421 9.00 -12.05 -1.51
CA LEU A 421 8.51 -11.11 -0.51
C LEU A 421 7.99 -11.83 0.74
N ALA A 422 7.21 -12.90 0.58
CA ALA A 422 6.77 -13.73 1.71
C ALA A 422 7.95 -14.31 2.50
N GLY A 423 9.00 -14.77 1.80
CA GLY A 423 10.25 -15.23 2.38
C GLY A 423 10.98 -14.16 3.20
N LEU A 424 11.01 -12.91 2.74
CA LEU A 424 11.60 -11.79 3.48
C LEU A 424 10.77 -11.41 4.71
N LEU A 425 9.43 -11.40 4.59
CA LEU A 425 8.52 -11.08 5.70
C LEU A 425 8.53 -12.16 6.80
N ALA A 426 8.79 -13.40 6.43
CA ALA A 426 8.91 -14.53 7.37
C ALA A 426 10.27 -14.57 8.10
N GLN A 427 11.27 -13.78 7.67
CA GLN A 427 12.56 -13.68 8.34
C GLN A 427 12.53 -12.73 9.53
N CYS A 428 13.43 -12.91 10.48
CA CYS A 428 13.61 -11.99 11.60
C CYS A 428 14.67 -10.96 11.26
N PRO A 429 14.41 -9.65 11.46
CA PRO A 429 15.41 -8.62 11.26
C PRO A 429 16.47 -8.70 12.36
N PRO A 430 17.70 -8.22 12.08
CA PRO A 430 18.75 -8.20 13.08
C PRO A 430 18.38 -7.26 14.24
N SER A 431 18.78 -7.65 15.44
CA SER A 431 18.63 -6.92 16.69
C SER A 431 19.46 -7.66 17.75
N MET A 432 20.04 -6.92 18.69
CA MET A 432 20.80 -7.50 19.79
C MET A 432 19.92 -8.30 20.77
N LEU A 433 18.60 -8.07 20.79
CA LEU A 433 17.65 -8.80 21.62
C LEU A 433 16.60 -9.50 20.73
N GLN A 434 16.95 -10.66 20.17
CA GLN A 434 16.07 -11.40 19.22
C GLN A 434 14.81 -11.99 19.87
N SER A 435 14.86 -12.31 21.16
CA SER A 435 13.81 -13.09 21.85
C SER A 435 12.89 -12.23 22.73
N THR A 436 12.77 -10.94 22.45
CA THR A 436 11.92 -10.01 23.21
C THR A 436 10.60 -9.72 22.51
N CYS A 437 9.65 -9.24 23.29
CA CYS A 437 8.33 -8.81 22.84
C CYS A 437 8.15 -7.31 23.09
N PRO A 438 7.24 -6.64 22.37
CA PRO A 438 6.98 -5.22 22.59
C PRO A 438 6.34 -4.94 23.96
N PRO A 439 6.54 -3.72 24.53
CA PRO A 439 6.02 -3.35 25.85
C PRO A 439 4.51 -3.55 26.05
N ASN A 440 3.72 -3.45 24.98
CA ASN A 440 2.25 -3.57 25.02
C ASN A 440 1.75 -5.02 24.98
N ASN A 441 2.62 -5.99 24.64
CA ASN A 441 2.25 -7.39 24.53
C ASN A 441 3.43 -8.29 24.93
N LEU A 442 3.64 -8.43 26.23
CA LEU A 442 4.71 -9.27 26.79
C LEU A 442 4.50 -10.78 26.52
N GLY A 443 3.28 -11.19 26.16
CA GLY A 443 2.93 -12.57 25.82
C GLY A 443 3.05 -12.91 24.33
N CYS A 444 3.71 -12.07 23.53
CA CYS A 444 3.88 -12.33 22.10
C CYS A 444 4.70 -13.61 21.84
N THR A 445 4.60 -14.17 20.63
CA THR A 445 5.60 -15.15 20.16
C THR A 445 6.76 -14.39 19.53
N PRO A 446 7.98 -14.40 20.11
CA PRO A 446 9.12 -13.69 19.55
C PRO A 446 9.49 -14.22 18.17
N CYS A 447 9.96 -13.34 17.30
CA CYS A 447 10.52 -13.77 16.03
C CYS A 447 11.81 -14.54 16.30
N THR A 448 11.84 -15.83 15.95
CA THR A 448 13.05 -16.63 16.04
C THR A 448 13.36 -17.27 14.70
N PRO A 449 14.64 -17.33 14.27
CA PRO A 449 15.00 -17.96 12.99
C PRO A 449 14.51 -19.41 12.84
N LYS A 450 14.27 -20.10 13.97
CA LYS A 450 13.75 -21.48 14.02
C LYS A 450 12.24 -21.58 13.78
N LYS A 451 11.46 -20.54 14.10
CA LYS A 451 10.00 -20.52 13.94
C LYS A 451 9.61 -19.51 12.85
N ARG A 452 9.90 -19.85 11.60
CA ARG A 452 9.48 -19.04 10.45
C ARG A 452 7.98 -19.22 10.18
N LEU A 453 7.32 -18.15 9.74
CA LEU A 453 5.93 -18.23 9.27
C LEU A 453 5.81 -19.22 8.11
N LYS A 454 4.69 -19.94 8.06
CA LYS A 454 4.37 -20.83 6.94
C LYS A 454 4.06 -19.98 5.70
N ILE A 455 4.65 -20.34 4.56
CA ILE A 455 4.32 -19.76 3.27
C ILE A 455 3.46 -20.77 2.53
N LEU A 456 2.21 -20.38 2.24
CA LEU A 456 1.24 -21.18 1.52
C LEU A 456 1.17 -20.69 0.07
N GLN A 457 0.95 -21.59 -0.89
CA GLN A 457 0.74 -21.21 -2.30
C GLN A 457 -0.58 -21.78 -2.82
N PRO A 458 -1.74 -21.33 -2.30
CA PRO A 458 -3.04 -21.82 -2.74
C PRO A 458 -3.33 -21.40 -4.19
N SER A 459 -4.09 -22.20 -4.92
CA SER A 459 -4.48 -21.86 -6.30
C SER A 459 -5.40 -20.64 -6.40
N GLY A 460 -6.12 -20.32 -5.31
CA GLY A 460 -7.01 -19.17 -5.22
C GLY A 460 -6.90 -18.45 -3.88
N TYR A 461 -7.67 -17.36 -3.77
CA TYR A 461 -7.72 -16.50 -2.60
C TYR A 461 -8.31 -17.21 -1.38
N LEU A 462 -7.63 -17.11 -0.23
CA LEU A 462 -8.10 -17.62 1.05
C LEU A 462 -8.71 -16.48 1.87
N ASN A 463 -10.00 -16.57 2.21
CA ASN A 463 -10.65 -15.60 3.07
C ASN A 463 -10.42 -15.94 4.56
N ASN A 464 -9.19 -15.75 5.03
CA ASN A 464 -8.80 -16.02 6.41
C ASN A 464 -8.06 -14.81 7.01
N SER A 465 -8.57 -14.25 8.11
CA SER A 465 -7.96 -13.09 8.76
C SER A 465 -6.61 -13.39 9.42
N ALA A 466 -6.30 -14.65 9.72
CA ALA A 466 -5.04 -15.06 10.32
C ALA A 466 -3.92 -15.32 9.28
N VAL A 467 -4.20 -15.11 7.99
CA VAL A 467 -3.26 -15.30 6.88
C VAL A 467 -3.14 -14.00 6.08
N TYR A 468 -1.91 -13.53 5.88
CA TYR A 468 -1.68 -12.38 5.00
C TYR A 468 -1.63 -12.84 3.54
N THR A 469 -2.35 -12.18 2.63
CA THR A 469 -2.40 -12.61 1.22
C THR A 469 -1.55 -11.72 0.31
N LEU A 470 -0.61 -12.32 -0.42
CA LEU A 470 0.10 -11.70 -1.53
C LEU A 470 -0.45 -12.25 -2.85
N GLY A 471 -0.87 -11.35 -3.74
CA GLY A 471 -1.41 -11.73 -5.04
C GLY A 471 -0.63 -11.11 -6.20
N VAL A 472 -0.47 -11.89 -7.27
CA VAL A 472 0.14 -11.41 -8.51
C VAL A 472 -0.78 -11.76 -9.68
N LEU A 473 -1.11 -10.74 -10.48
CA LEU A 473 -2.07 -10.83 -11.58
C LEU A 473 -1.36 -10.48 -12.91
N PRO A 474 -1.32 -11.39 -13.90
CA PRO A 474 -0.80 -11.10 -15.23
C PRO A 474 -1.79 -10.27 -16.05
N HIS A 475 -1.29 -9.56 -17.05
CA HIS A 475 -2.13 -9.14 -18.17
C HIS A 475 -2.66 -10.38 -18.94
N PRO A 476 -3.88 -10.37 -19.51
CA PRO A 476 -4.42 -11.51 -20.25
C PRO A 476 -3.49 -12.07 -21.32
N TYR A 477 -2.89 -11.21 -22.16
CA TYR A 477 -1.86 -11.61 -23.13
C TYR A 477 -0.72 -12.41 -22.47
N THR A 478 -0.17 -11.95 -21.35
CA THR A 478 0.92 -12.62 -20.62
C THR A 478 0.49 -14.03 -20.19
N LEU A 479 -0.72 -14.17 -19.63
CA LEU A 479 -1.25 -15.47 -19.23
C LEU A 479 -1.45 -16.41 -20.42
N LEU A 480 -1.98 -15.91 -21.53
CA LEU A 480 -2.20 -16.70 -22.73
C LEU A 480 -0.89 -17.23 -23.32
N SER A 481 0.17 -16.41 -23.33
CA SER A 481 1.51 -16.83 -23.76
C SER A 481 2.08 -17.93 -22.86
N LEU A 482 1.91 -17.81 -21.54
CA LEU A 482 2.35 -18.83 -20.58
C LEU A 482 1.57 -20.14 -20.71
N GLN A 483 0.24 -20.08 -20.82
CA GLN A 483 -0.61 -21.26 -20.99
C GLN A 483 -0.32 -21.99 -22.31
N ARG A 484 0.02 -21.26 -23.37
CA ARG A 484 0.44 -21.85 -24.64
C ARG A 484 1.87 -22.39 -24.61
N GLY A 485 2.74 -21.83 -23.77
CA GLY A 485 4.19 -22.06 -23.82
C GLY A 485 4.87 -21.42 -25.03
N SER A 486 4.26 -20.38 -25.63
CA SER A 486 4.80 -19.71 -26.83
C SER A 486 4.30 -18.26 -26.92
N ASP A 487 5.14 -17.38 -27.45
CA ASP A 487 4.85 -15.98 -27.79
C ASP A 487 4.05 -15.81 -29.09
N ASN A 488 3.87 -16.89 -29.87
CA ASN A 488 3.13 -16.88 -31.13
C ASN A 488 1.61 -16.83 -30.94
N ILE A 489 1.10 -15.83 -30.21
CA ILE A 489 -0.33 -15.65 -29.93
C ILE A 489 -1.00 -14.93 -31.10
N THR A 490 -1.93 -15.61 -31.78
CA THR A 490 -2.71 -15.03 -32.88
C THR A 490 -4.15 -14.77 -32.46
N VAL A 491 -4.84 -13.84 -33.12
CA VAL A 491 -6.27 -13.58 -32.88
C VAL A 491 -7.12 -14.85 -33.05
N ARG A 492 -6.74 -15.73 -33.99
CA ARG A 492 -7.41 -17.02 -34.21
C ARG A 492 -7.26 -17.94 -33.00
N TYR A 493 -6.05 -18.04 -32.44
CA TYR A 493 -5.77 -18.82 -31.25
C TYR A 493 -6.63 -18.33 -30.07
N ILE A 494 -6.60 -17.02 -29.79
CA ILE A 494 -7.40 -16.41 -28.71
C ILE A 494 -8.88 -16.81 -28.84
N ARG A 495 -9.49 -16.61 -30.02
CA ARG A 495 -10.93 -16.85 -30.20
C ARG A 495 -11.34 -18.32 -30.20
N ARG A 496 -10.48 -19.24 -30.63
CA ARG A 496 -10.85 -20.65 -30.88
C ARG A 496 -10.32 -21.65 -29.87
N GLU A 497 -9.21 -21.33 -29.21
CA GLU A 497 -8.45 -22.28 -28.39
C GLU A 497 -8.35 -21.85 -26.93
N THR A 498 -9.00 -20.74 -26.53
CA THR A 498 -8.86 -20.20 -25.18
C THR A 498 -10.22 -19.86 -24.58
N ASP A 499 -10.41 -20.18 -23.31
CA ASP A 499 -11.57 -19.72 -22.53
C ASP A 499 -11.37 -18.29 -22.05
N ARG A 500 -12.48 -17.61 -21.74
CA ARG A 500 -12.48 -16.22 -21.28
C ARG A 500 -12.24 -16.12 -19.78
N ASP A 501 -11.54 -15.06 -19.37
CA ASP A 501 -11.42 -14.59 -17.99
C ASP A 501 -10.96 -15.67 -16.99
N ARG A 502 -10.07 -16.57 -17.46
CA ARG A 502 -9.67 -17.77 -16.70
C ARG A 502 -8.94 -17.42 -15.42
N TRP A 503 -8.18 -16.31 -15.38
CA TRP A 503 -7.42 -15.96 -14.20
C TRP A 503 -8.33 -15.65 -13.03
N LEU A 504 -9.32 -14.77 -13.22
CA LEU A 504 -10.21 -14.37 -12.14
C LEU A 504 -11.07 -15.52 -11.66
N ILE A 505 -11.52 -16.39 -12.56
CA ILE A 505 -12.26 -17.61 -12.21
C ILE A 505 -11.42 -18.47 -11.28
N GLU A 506 -10.19 -18.82 -11.66
CA GLU A 506 -9.32 -19.68 -10.86
C GLU A 506 -8.92 -19.02 -9.54
N ALA A 507 -8.52 -17.74 -9.58
CA ALA A 507 -8.09 -16.99 -8.39
C ALA A 507 -9.21 -16.82 -7.35
N THR A 508 -10.48 -16.83 -7.76
CA THR A 508 -11.64 -16.68 -6.84
C THR A 508 -12.43 -17.97 -6.64
N LYS A 509 -12.04 -19.07 -7.29
CA LYS A 509 -12.73 -20.36 -7.25
C LYS A 509 -12.97 -20.86 -5.83
N ILE A 510 -11.98 -20.75 -4.95
CA ILE A 510 -12.08 -21.19 -3.55
C ILE A 510 -13.14 -20.39 -2.79
N LEU A 511 -13.26 -19.09 -3.07
CA LEU A 511 -14.18 -18.19 -2.36
C LEU A 511 -15.60 -18.25 -2.91
N LEU A 512 -15.74 -18.36 -4.23
CA LEU A 512 -17.00 -18.13 -4.95
C LEU A 512 -17.57 -19.42 -5.59
N GLY A 513 -16.84 -20.54 -5.53
CA GLY A 513 -17.18 -21.76 -6.23
C GLY A 513 -16.91 -21.68 -7.73
N GLU A 514 -17.36 -22.69 -8.49
CA GLU A 514 -17.18 -22.78 -9.95
C GLU A 514 -18.35 -22.15 -10.73
N ASN A 515 -19.56 -22.16 -10.17
CA ASN A 515 -20.81 -21.83 -10.87
C ASN A 515 -21.12 -20.33 -11.02
N ILE A 516 -20.18 -19.46 -10.65
CA ILE A 516 -20.33 -18.00 -10.78
C ILE A 516 -19.59 -17.54 -12.03
N ASP A 517 -20.26 -16.75 -12.87
CA ASP A 517 -19.67 -16.18 -14.09
C ASP A 517 -18.56 -15.15 -13.78
N SER A 518 -17.71 -14.84 -14.77
CA SER A 518 -16.59 -13.92 -14.58
C SER A 518 -17.02 -12.50 -14.20
N PHE A 519 -18.10 -11.98 -14.77
CA PHE A 519 -18.59 -10.62 -14.52
C PHE A 519 -19.00 -10.43 -13.06
N THR A 520 -19.70 -11.41 -12.49
CA THR A 520 -20.14 -11.41 -11.10
C THR A 520 -18.97 -11.51 -10.12
N ARG A 521 -17.82 -12.08 -10.53
CA ARG A 521 -16.58 -12.19 -9.72
C ARG A 521 -15.79 -10.88 -9.62
N ALA A 522 -15.98 -9.95 -10.57
CA ALA A 522 -15.22 -8.69 -10.61
C ALA A 522 -15.40 -7.86 -9.34
N VAL A 523 -16.63 -7.79 -8.83
CA VAL A 523 -16.98 -6.95 -7.67
C VAL A 523 -16.40 -7.51 -6.36
N PRO A 524 -16.57 -8.81 -6.01
CA PRO A 524 -15.86 -9.40 -4.87
C PRO A 524 -14.35 -9.24 -4.96
N PHE A 525 -13.75 -9.43 -6.13
CA PHE A 525 -12.30 -9.27 -6.30
C PHE A 525 -11.83 -7.83 -6.07
N LYS A 526 -12.54 -6.84 -6.62
CA LYS A 526 -12.28 -5.43 -6.32
C LYS A 526 -12.36 -5.14 -4.81
N SER A 527 -13.32 -5.75 -4.11
CA SER A 527 -13.43 -5.65 -2.64
C SER A 527 -12.24 -6.30 -1.91
N ILE A 528 -11.72 -7.42 -2.41
CA ILE A 528 -10.49 -8.05 -1.87
C ILE A 528 -9.28 -7.12 -2.03
N VAL A 529 -9.17 -6.40 -3.14
CA VAL A 529 -8.03 -5.53 -3.45
C VAL A 529 -8.09 -4.18 -2.72
N ALA A 530 -9.27 -3.56 -2.66
CA ALA A 530 -9.43 -2.16 -2.25
C ALA A 530 -10.54 -1.91 -1.21
N GLY A 531 -11.19 -2.97 -0.70
CA GLY A 531 -12.18 -2.86 0.36
C GLY A 531 -11.58 -2.35 1.68
N ARG A 532 -12.45 -2.08 2.65
CA ARG A 532 -12.09 -1.48 3.95
C ARG A 532 -10.91 -2.16 4.65
N PHE A 533 -10.88 -3.49 4.62
CA PHE A 533 -9.85 -4.30 5.29
C PHE A 533 -8.70 -4.72 4.37
N ALA A 534 -8.83 -4.47 3.07
CA ALA A 534 -7.97 -5.04 2.04
C ALA A 534 -6.49 -4.67 2.24
N MET A 535 -6.20 -3.38 2.47
CA MET A 535 -4.84 -2.87 2.64
C MET A 535 -4.11 -3.53 3.82
N SER A 536 -4.85 -3.92 4.87
CA SER A 536 -4.28 -4.52 6.07
C SER A 536 -4.08 -6.04 5.98
N ARG A 537 -4.76 -6.71 5.04
CA ARG A 537 -4.79 -8.19 4.95
C ARG A 537 -4.25 -8.74 3.64
N SER A 538 -4.12 -7.89 2.62
CA SER A 538 -3.62 -8.31 1.33
C SER A 538 -2.83 -7.22 0.61
N LEU A 539 -1.99 -7.66 -0.32
CA LEU A 539 -1.25 -6.81 -1.22
C LEU A 539 -1.20 -7.46 -2.60
N TRP A 540 -1.55 -6.68 -3.62
CA TRP A 540 -1.69 -7.16 -4.98
C TRP A 540 -0.77 -6.39 -5.93
N PHE A 541 -0.16 -7.12 -6.84
CA PHE A 541 0.72 -6.61 -7.89
C PHE A 541 0.29 -7.10 -9.26
N THR A 542 0.76 -6.41 -10.30
CA THR A 542 0.72 -6.95 -11.66
C THR A 542 2.06 -7.57 -12.02
N VAL A 543 2.07 -8.62 -12.84
CA VAL A 543 3.33 -9.27 -13.27
C VAL A 543 4.24 -8.29 -13.98
N GLU A 544 3.65 -7.35 -14.71
CA GLU A 544 4.34 -6.35 -15.51
C GLU A 544 5.03 -5.27 -14.66
N SER A 545 4.80 -5.22 -13.33
CA SER A 545 5.50 -4.28 -12.43
C SER A 545 6.86 -4.77 -11.93
N PHE A 546 7.16 -6.06 -12.04
CA PHE A 546 8.45 -6.62 -11.64
C PHE A 546 9.44 -6.62 -12.81
N PRO A 547 10.74 -6.85 -12.63
CA PRO A 547 11.65 -7.23 -13.72
C PRO A 547 11.35 -8.66 -14.21
N ALA A 548 11.76 -9.00 -15.43
CA ALA A 548 11.61 -10.34 -16.03
C ALA A 548 13.01 -10.86 -16.37
N ASN A 549 13.91 -10.79 -15.39
CA ASN A 549 15.29 -11.23 -15.56
C ASN A 549 15.52 -12.44 -14.64
N PRO A 550 15.87 -13.62 -15.18
CA PRO A 550 16.18 -14.80 -14.37
C PRO A 550 17.41 -14.61 -13.47
N GLU A 551 18.32 -13.68 -13.81
CA GLU A 551 19.52 -13.38 -13.03
C GLU A 551 19.24 -12.44 -11.84
N GLN A 552 18.15 -11.68 -11.89
CA GLN A 552 17.75 -10.81 -10.78
C GLN A 552 16.99 -11.63 -9.76
N SER A 553 17.75 -12.24 -8.84
CA SER A 553 17.19 -12.99 -7.72
C SER A 553 16.54 -12.10 -6.67
N GLN A 554 16.89 -10.81 -6.61
CA GLN A 554 16.40 -9.86 -5.62
C GLN A 554 15.24 -9.02 -6.17
N LEU A 555 14.26 -8.72 -5.31
CA LEU A 555 13.24 -7.72 -5.62
C LEU A 555 13.91 -6.36 -5.81
N PRO A 556 13.45 -5.50 -6.74
CA PRO A 556 14.02 -4.17 -6.93
C PRO A 556 14.03 -3.39 -5.62
N SER A 557 15.14 -2.73 -5.30
CA SER A 557 15.30 -1.95 -4.05
C SER A 557 14.18 -0.94 -3.86
N GLU A 558 13.84 -0.19 -4.91
CA GLU A 558 12.74 0.78 -4.91
C GLU A 558 11.39 0.14 -4.54
N THR A 559 11.14 -1.09 -5.00
CA THR A 559 9.92 -1.83 -4.66
C THR A 559 9.92 -2.20 -3.19
N ILE A 560 11.04 -2.70 -2.65
CA ILE A 560 11.12 -3.04 -1.22
C ILE A 560 11.01 -1.77 -0.36
N ASP A 561 11.62 -0.65 -0.76
CA ASP A 561 11.51 0.63 -0.06
C ASP A 561 10.07 1.15 -0.02
N ASP A 562 9.33 1.03 -1.12
CA ASP A 562 7.90 1.33 -1.15
C ASP A 562 7.09 0.39 -0.24
N LEU A 563 7.55 -0.84 -0.03
CA LEU A 563 6.90 -1.82 0.84
C LEU A 563 7.21 -1.61 2.32
N ASP A 564 8.36 -1.05 2.68
CA ASP A 564 8.64 -0.64 4.05
C ASP A 564 7.53 0.28 4.61
N TRP A 565 7.00 1.17 3.76
CA TRP A 565 5.88 2.05 4.10
C TRP A 565 4.54 1.33 4.17
N HIS A 566 4.33 0.33 3.31
CA HIS A 566 3.09 -0.47 3.30
C HIS A 566 2.96 -1.30 4.58
N PHE A 567 4.04 -1.97 4.99
CA PHE A 567 4.05 -2.81 6.19
C PHE A 567 4.33 -2.02 7.49
N GLY A 568 5.00 -0.87 7.37
CA GLY A 568 5.31 0.02 8.49
C GLY A 568 6.60 -0.32 9.22
N PHE A 569 7.41 -1.23 8.70
CA PHE A 569 8.72 -1.62 9.21
C PHE A 569 9.66 -1.90 8.04
N ARG A 570 10.97 -1.83 8.29
CA ARG A 570 12.00 -2.17 7.32
C ARG A 570 12.02 -3.68 7.09
N ILE A 571 11.72 -4.09 5.86
CA ILE A 571 11.80 -5.50 5.45
C ILE A 571 13.28 -5.91 5.38
N PRO A 572 13.66 -7.10 5.88
CA PRO A 572 15.01 -7.64 5.72
C PRO A 572 15.43 -7.64 4.23
N ARG A 573 16.66 -7.18 3.94
CA ARG A 573 17.15 -7.03 2.57
C ARG A 573 17.91 -8.24 2.05
N GLU A 574 18.53 -8.99 2.95
CA GLU A 574 19.30 -10.19 2.65
C GLU A 574 18.63 -11.40 3.29
N SER A 575 18.64 -12.53 2.59
CA SER A 575 18.31 -13.81 3.20
C SER A 575 19.41 -14.16 4.18
N SER A 576 19.07 -14.43 5.44
CA SER A 576 19.99 -14.86 6.51
C SER A 576 20.83 -16.12 6.23
N ASP A 577 20.62 -16.75 5.07
CA ASP A 577 21.47 -17.81 4.54
C ASP A 577 22.76 -17.19 3.97
N GLY A 578 23.66 -16.80 4.88
CA GLY A 578 24.97 -16.14 4.68
C GLY A 578 25.98 -16.92 3.82
N ASN A 579 25.56 -17.22 2.61
CA ASN A 579 26.40 -17.77 1.55
C ASN A 579 26.44 -16.71 0.45
N ASP A 580 27.19 -15.64 0.72
CA ASP A 580 27.48 -14.56 -0.23
C ASP A 580 28.48 -15.06 -1.27
N ASN A 581 27.94 -15.74 -2.28
CA ASN A 581 28.54 -15.78 -3.59
C ASN A 581 27.51 -15.19 -4.55
N ALA A 582 27.94 -14.15 -5.27
CA ALA A 582 27.27 -13.67 -6.47
C ALA A 582 26.85 -14.87 -7.34
N GLN A 583 25.60 -14.85 -7.83
CA GLN A 583 24.95 -15.93 -8.59
C GLN A 583 24.54 -17.18 -7.78
N LYS A 584 23.65 -17.05 -6.78
CA LYS A 584 22.78 -18.20 -6.42
C LYS A 584 21.77 -18.43 -7.56
N PRO A 585 21.75 -19.61 -8.21
CA PRO A 585 20.77 -19.90 -9.27
C PRO A 585 19.36 -19.89 -8.69
N LEU A 586 18.45 -19.19 -9.38
CA LEU A 586 17.01 -19.16 -9.09
C LEU A 586 16.41 -20.57 -8.93
N MET A 587 17.05 -21.60 -9.50
CA MET A 587 16.67 -23.01 -9.33
C MET A 587 16.60 -23.49 -7.88
N LYS A 588 17.34 -22.89 -6.95
CA LYS A 588 17.19 -23.22 -5.52
C LYS A 588 15.87 -22.72 -4.93
N ASP A 589 15.27 -21.68 -5.52
CA ASP A 589 13.94 -21.19 -5.15
C ASP A 589 12.83 -22.16 -5.64
N PHE A 590 13.18 -23.10 -6.53
CA PHE A 590 12.26 -24.07 -7.13
C PHE A 590 12.84 -25.50 -7.06
N PRO A 591 12.99 -26.08 -5.86
CA PRO A 591 13.51 -27.44 -5.73
C PRO A 591 12.63 -28.43 -6.50
N GLY A 592 13.21 -29.12 -7.48
CA GLY A 592 12.53 -30.11 -8.32
C GLY A 592 11.86 -29.58 -9.59
N SER A 593 11.98 -28.29 -9.92
CA SER A 593 11.44 -27.73 -11.16
C SER A 593 12.37 -27.93 -12.37
N ASP A 594 11.78 -28.14 -13.54
CA ASP A 594 12.48 -28.15 -14.83
C ASP A 594 13.08 -26.77 -15.15
N GLU A 595 14.41 -26.70 -15.22
CA GLU A 595 15.15 -25.46 -15.50
C GLU A 595 14.74 -24.85 -16.85
N ALA A 596 14.54 -25.70 -17.86
CA ALA A 596 14.18 -25.25 -19.19
C ALA A 596 12.82 -24.57 -19.18
N LYS A 597 11.88 -25.14 -18.40
CA LYS A 597 10.55 -24.57 -18.20
C LYS A 597 10.59 -23.20 -17.52
N ILE A 598 11.39 -23.04 -16.47
CA ILE A 598 11.55 -21.75 -15.78
C ILE A 598 12.13 -20.69 -16.73
N ARG A 599 13.21 -21.02 -17.44
CA ARG A 599 13.85 -20.09 -18.39
C ARG A 599 12.88 -19.67 -19.49
N MET A 600 12.08 -20.61 -19.99
CA MET A 600 11.03 -20.35 -20.97
C MET A 600 9.94 -19.41 -20.39
N GLU A 601 9.45 -19.64 -19.16
CA GLU A 601 8.46 -18.76 -18.55
C GLU A 601 8.98 -17.32 -18.39
N PHE A 602 10.25 -17.12 -17.99
CA PHE A 602 10.86 -15.79 -17.94
C PHE A 602 10.91 -15.10 -19.32
N ASP A 603 11.39 -15.82 -20.34
CA ASP A 603 11.47 -15.30 -21.72
C ASP A 603 10.08 -14.88 -22.23
N LEU A 604 9.05 -15.70 -21.99
CA LEU A 604 7.67 -15.40 -22.37
C LEU A 604 7.13 -14.14 -21.66
N ILE A 605 7.43 -13.96 -20.37
CA ILE A 605 7.03 -12.75 -19.63
C ILE A 605 7.75 -11.52 -20.17
N GLU A 606 9.06 -11.61 -20.48
CA GLU A 606 9.82 -10.50 -21.04
C GLU A 606 9.28 -10.09 -22.42
N LYS A 607 9.02 -11.08 -23.29
CA LYS A 607 8.41 -10.87 -24.61
C LYS A 607 7.01 -10.29 -24.49
N ALA A 608 6.20 -10.77 -23.56
CA ALA A 608 4.87 -10.22 -23.32
C ALA A 608 4.93 -8.73 -22.96
N ARG A 609 5.87 -8.31 -22.13
CA ARG A 609 6.06 -6.88 -21.82
C ARG A 609 6.47 -6.06 -23.02
N LYS A 610 7.33 -6.60 -23.89
CA LYS A 610 7.71 -5.93 -25.15
C LYS A 610 6.47 -5.73 -26.03
N VAL A 611 5.63 -6.75 -26.19
CA VAL A 611 4.36 -6.66 -26.94
C VAL A 611 3.42 -5.61 -26.31
N LEU A 612 3.25 -5.61 -24.99
CA LEU A 612 2.35 -4.68 -24.30
C LEU A 612 2.75 -3.20 -24.44
N LYS A 613 4.05 -2.93 -24.60
CA LYS A 613 4.65 -1.61 -24.80
C LYS A 613 4.91 -1.26 -26.27
N SER A 614 4.71 -2.21 -27.18
CA SER A 614 5.03 -2.05 -28.59
C SER A 614 4.07 -1.09 -29.27
N ALA A 615 4.61 -0.25 -30.16
CA ALA A 615 3.84 0.61 -31.05
C ALA A 615 3.48 -0.08 -32.38
N LYS A 616 3.90 -1.34 -32.60
CA LYS A 616 3.62 -2.07 -33.84
C LYS A 616 2.13 -2.39 -33.93
N ASN A 617 1.55 -2.20 -35.12
CA ASN A 617 0.12 -2.43 -35.37
C ASN A 617 -0.30 -3.89 -35.10
N GLU A 618 0.56 -4.86 -35.39
CA GLU A 618 0.29 -6.28 -35.15
C GLU A 618 0.22 -6.58 -33.65
N ASP A 619 1.22 -6.14 -32.88
CA ASP A 619 1.27 -6.29 -31.42
C ASP A 619 0.06 -5.62 -30.77
N LYS A 620 -0.29 -4.40 -31.22
CA LYS A 620 -1.48 -3.69 -30.75
C LYS A 620 -2.76 -4.47 -31.06
N ARG A 621 -2.90 -5.00 -32.27
CA ARG A 621 -4.07 -5.80 -32.66
C ARG A 621 -4.22 -7.05 -31.81
N ILE A 622 -3.12 -7.74 -31.50
CA ILE A 622 -3.15 -8.96 -30.67
C ILE A 622 -3.46 -8.59 -29.21
N LYS A 623 -2.86 -7.52 -28.69
CA LYS A 623 -3.16 -6.98 -27.36
C LYS A 623 -4.65 -6.64 -27.25
N ASP A 624 -5.18 -5.82 -28.16
CA ASP A 624 -6.59 -5.40 -28.18
C ASP A 624 -7.52 -6.63 -28.28
N ALA A 625 -7.17 -7.64 -29.09
CA ALA A 625 -7.92 -8.89 -29.16
C ALA A 625 -7.88 -9.69 -27.85
N SER A 626 -6.73 -9.72 -27.15
CA SER A 626 -6.60 -10.41 -25.86
C SER A 626 -7.40 -9.73 -24.75
N GLU A 627 -7.43 -8.40 -24.76
CA GLU A 627 -8.20 -7.59 -23.81
C GLU A 627 -9.71 -7.72 -24.08
N ALA A 628 -10.13 -7.65 -25.34
CA ALA A 628 -11.53 -7.79 -25.74
C ALA A 628 -12.10 -9.21 -25.50
N TRP A 629 -11.24 -10.24 -25.56
CA TRP A 629 -11.65 -11.61 -25.23
C TRP A 629 -11.76 -11.84 -23.71
N ASN A 630 -10.92 -11.17 -22.92
CA ASN A 630 -10.84 -11.29 -21.47
C ASN A 630 -11.19 -9.96 -20.78
N LEU A 631 -12.43 -9.51 -20.97
CA LEU A 631 -12.88 -8.19 -20.51
C LEU A 631 -12.71 -8.04 -18.99
N VAL A 632 -13.01 -9.08 -18.22
CA VAL A 632 -13.02 -9.00 -16.77
C VAL A 632 -11.60 -9.11 -16.22
N ASP A 633 -10.79 -10.03 -16.74
CA ASP A 633 -9.37 -10.13 -16.34
C ASP A 633 -8.62 -8.82 -16.65
N THR A 634 -8.92 -8.19 -17.80
CA THR A 634 -8.37 -6.88 -18.17
C THR A 634 -8.77 -5.79 -17.17
N GLU A 635 -10.05 -5.74 -16.81
CA GLU A 635 -10.59 -4.75 -15.86
C GLU A 635 -9.96 -4.90 -14.47
N VAL A 636 -9.88 -6.12 -13.93
CA VAL A 636 -9.26 -6.33 -12.61
C VAL A 636 -7.74 -6.08 -12.66
N TRP A 637 -7.08 -6.35 -13.79
CA TRP A 637 -5.67 -6.02 -14.01
C TRP A 637 -5.44 -4.51 -13.98
N ARG A 638 -6.24 -3.74 -14.73
CA ARG A 638 -6.19 -2.26 -14.69
C ARG A 638 -6.48 -1.74 -13.28
N PHE A 639 -7.48 -2.30 -12.61
CA PHE A 639 -7.87 -1.89 -11.26
C PHE A 639 -6.73 -2.08 -10.25
N VAL A 640 -6.11 -3.27 -10.19
CA VAL A 640 -4.96 -3.54 -9.29
C VAL A 640 -3.81 -2.58 -9.58
N ARG A 641 -3.47 -2.42 -10.86
CA ARG A 641 -2.40 -1.52 -11.31
C ARG A 641 -2.65 -0.08 -10.87
N ALA A 642 -3.85 0.44 -11.11
CA ALA A 642 -4.25 1.80 -10.75
C ALA A 642 -4.30 2.00 -9.23
N PHE A 643 -4.83 1.04 -8.47
CA PHE A 643 -4.90 1.11 -7.01
C PHE A 643 -3.50 1.16 -6.38
N ARG A 644 -2.58 0.31 -6.84
CA ARG A 644 -1.18 0.33 -6.39
C ARG A 644 -0.50 1.65 -6.76
N ALA A 645 -0.64 2.11 -8.00
CA ALA A 645 -0.06 3.38 -8.45
C ALA A 645 -0.54 4.57 -7.62
N ARG A 646 -1.84 4.64 -7.30
CA ARG A 646 -2.41 5.68 -6.44
C ARG A 646 -1.79 5.66 -5.03
N SER A 647 -1.63 4.49 -4.43
CA SER A 647 -1.04 4.36 -3.09
C SER A 647 0.40 4.88 -3.02
N VAL A 648 1.20 4.64 -4.07
CA VAL A 648 2.59 5.11 -4.16
C VAL A 648 2.64 6.63 -4.37
N ILE A 649 1.75 7.20 -5.20
CA ILE A 649 1.68 8.66 -5.40
C ILE A 649 1.23 9.38 -4.14
N GLU A 650 0.23 8.85 -3.43
CA GLU A 650 -0.21 9.41 -2.16
C GLU A 650 0.97 9.54 -1.18
N ARG A 651 1.74 8.47 -1.03
CA ARG A 651 2.95 8.43 -0.20
C ARG A 651 4.00 9.43 -0.67
N LYS A 652 4.38 9.40 -1.96
CA LYS A 652 5.42 10.27 -2.52
C LYS A 652 5.06 11.76 -2.41
N LYS A 653 3.78 12.10 -2.60
CA LYS A 653 3.30 13.47 -2.43
C LYS A 653 3.47 13.93 -0.97
N TRP A 654 3.07 13.10 -0.01
CA TRP A 654 3.26 13.41 1.41
C TRP A 654 4.74 13.52 1.79
N GLU A 655 5.61 12.63 1.27
CA GLU A 655 7.05 12.72 1.52
C GLU A 655 7.66 14.02 0.98
N GLU A 656 7.26 14.47 -0.20
CA GLU A 656 7.77 15.75 -0.74
C GLU A 656 7.30 16.94 0.11
N GLU A 657 6.08 16.90 0.66
CA GLU A 657 5.58 17.91 1.61
C GLU A 657 6.38 17.88 2.94
N GLU A 658 6.86 16.72 3.37
CA GLU A 658 7.57 16.52 4.64
C GLU A 658 9.11 16.50 4.54
N LYS A 659 9.66 16.63 3.34
CA LYS A 659 11.11 16.51 3.03
C LYS A 659 12.00 17.50 3.77
N GLY A 660 11.44 18.62 4.23
CA GLY A 660 12.17 19.64 5.00
C GLY A 660 12.28 19.34 6.50
N PHE A 661 11.59 18.32 6.99
CA PHE A 661 11.44 18.04 8.43
C PHE A 661 12.26 16.82 8.85
N ALA A 662 12.49 16.67 10.16
CA ALA A 662 13.26 15.56 10.69
C ALA A 662 12.60 14.20 10.40
N GLY A 663 13.43 13.18 10.17
CA GLY A 663 12.99 11.83 9.81
C GLY A 663 12.53 11.66 8.36
N SER A 664 12.83 12.62 7.47
CA SER A 664 12.62 12.52 6.02
C SER A 664 13.77 11.83 5.29
#